data_AF-A0A941LMB2-F1
#
_entry.id   AF-A0A941LMB2-F1
#
_cell.length_a   1.000
_cell.length_b   1.000
_cell.length_c   1.000
_cell.angle_alpha   90.00
_cell.angle_beta   90.00
_cell.angle_gamma   90.00
#
_symmetry.space_group_name_H-M   'P 1'
#
loop_
_entity.id
_entity.type
_entity.pdbx_description
1 polymer ?
#
loop_
_entity_poly.entity_id
_entity_poly.type
_entity_poly.pdbx_seq_one_letter_code
_entity_poly.pdbx_strand_id
1 'polypeptide(L)'
;MTGTPLSIGLGIVSILCTSTLYALTGDGTIPRVLNPPSASDLANLPSDLRTVPIPGPSDQDLAEYVKDRQAAIALGKAFFWDMQIGSDGIQACASCHFRAGADPRSKNQLSPGLKHVPQQDLNFRVGGPNYQLTGSEFPLTRLVIAGQRGALDQGSDSNDVVSSQGVPYLDRGPDLLGYQVGRLKTRRVEPRNTPSVINAVFYHRQFWDGRAENTFNGVNPLGARDPEARVMASIGGTLVEVQVALVNSSLASQAVGPIVSEIEMASPGRTAQDIARDLRKGKRSRQLGKRVHGSHPLQQQLVDPSDSVLGPLSRYPERGLRVKSYNEMIRETFQEKYWKSGQFIQVAEDGTVSIVDRPDRNRATEEYTLIEYNFALFFGLSVQMYEATLVSDDTPWDRFRRQHPNASDPALNPWSNSNPSHITRFALFGAHLFNDRTRGPNNLRCSNCHESAELTDASVRRIGLAANGPVRNRDGNVIDKGFNNIGVRPTEDDLGVGASDAFGPLSHSKRLFPDSPPASFDGAAVTKGFGLEGAFKVPSLRNVALTAPYFHNGDTHSLREAVLFYSRGGNVAPITQRDGTPIEPLGVANMNPDEADAVVAWLETLTDERVRIAAAPFDHPQLFVPNGHVGNQHQVERGKDGFAKDDLLEIPMTGAAGGPPLPGFLEGVFGAH
;
A
#
# COMPACT_ATOMS: atom_id res chain seq x y z
N MET A 1 4.38 90.58 -44.51
CA MET A 1 5.57 90.48 -43.63
C MET A 1 5.02 90.40 -42.22
N THR A 2 5.10 89.33 -41.46
CA THR A 2 5.90 88.10 -41.54
C THR A 2 5.15 87.06 -40.71
N GLY A 3 4.79 85.95 -41.33
CA GLY A 3 4.53 84.71 -40.60
C GLY A 3 5.86 84.12 -40.14
N THR A 4 5.83 83.44 -39.00
CA THR A 4 6.88 82.52 -38.55
C THR A 4 6.21 81.38 -37.76
N PRO A 5 6.74 80.16 -37.87
CA PRO A 5 5.96 78.93 -37.74
C PRO A 5 5.97 78.37 -36.33
N LEU A 6 4.88 77.66 -35.99
CA LEU A 6 4.79 76.83 -34.79
C LEU A 6 5.52 75.51 -35.05
N SER A 7 6.74 75.36 -34.55
CA SER A 7 7.45 74.07 -34.54
C SER A 7 6.86 73.15 -33.49
N ILE A 8 6.20 72.08 -33.93
CA ILE A 8 5.81 70.95 -33.07
C ILE A 8 7.08 70.13 -32.81
N GLY A 9 7.68 70.32 -31.63
CA GLY A 9 8.71 69.42 -31.12
C GLY A 9 8.06 68.14 -30.62
N LEU A 10 8.27 67.03 -31.34
CA LEU A 10 8.07 65.69 -30.77
C LEU A 10 9.07 65.53 -29.61
N GLY A 11 8.59 65.74 -28.38
CA GLY A 11 9.27 65.26 -27.19
C GLY A 11 9.19 63.74 -27.17
N ILE A 12 10.27 63.07 -27.58
CA ILE A 12 10.48 61.66 -27.30
C ILE A 12 10.57 61.56 -25.78
N VAL A 13 9.47 61.17 -25.14
CA VAL A 13 9.50 60.62 -23.79
C VAL A 13 10.25 59.31 -23.92
N SER A 14 11.53 59.31 -23.57
CA SER A 14 12.28 58.09 -23.27
C SER A 14 11.64 57.46 -22.04
N ILE A 15 10.55 56.73 -22.25
CA ILE A 15 10.15 55.66 -21.34
C ILE A 15 11.34 54.71 -21.37
N LEU A 16 12.11 54.68 -20.27
CA LEU A 16 12.97 53.56 -19.93
C LEU A 16 12.05 52.34 -19.78
N CYS A 17 11.69 51.78 -20.93
CA CYS A 17 11.20 50.44 -21.04
C CYS A 17 12.44 49.61 -20.69
N THR A 18 12.61 49.28 -19.41
CA THR A 18 13.30 48.04 -19.08
C THR A 18 12.40 46.95 -19.65
N SER A 19 12.52 46.72 -20.95
CA SER A 19 12.18 45.46 -21.56
C SER A 19 13.09 44.45 -20.86
N THR A 20 12.60 43.86 -19.78
CA THR A 20 12.97 42.50 -19.44
C THR A 20 12.58 41.72 -20.69
N LEU A 21 13.56 41.54 -21.58
CA LEU A 21 13.43 40.64 -22.70
C LEU A 21 13.05 39.30 -22.09
N TYR A 22 11.77 38.96 -22.19
CA TYR A 22 11.34 37.59 -22.10
C TYR A 22 11.95 36.89 -23.32
N ALA A 23 13.23 36.51 -23.25
CA ALA A 23 13.84 35.62 -24.23
C ALA A 23 13.44 34.18 -23.88
N LEU A 24 12.70 33.52 -24.77
CA LEU A 24 12.53 32.07 -24.71
C LEU A 24 13.95 31.51 -24.78
N THR A 25 14.36 30.61 -23.90
CA THR A 25 15.47 29.74 -24.28
C THR A 25 14.97 28.80 -25.37
N GLY A 26 15.06 29.26 -26.62
CA GLY A 26 15.41 28.47 -27.79
C GLY A 26 14.38 27.56 -28.46
N ASP A 27 13.61 26.73 -27.74
CA ASP A 27 12.86 25.64 -28.41
C ASP A 27 11.42 25.41 -27.95
N GLY A 28 10.93 26.08 -26.90
CA GLY A 28 9.55 25.97 -26.44
C GLY A 28 9.19 24.67 -25.71
N THR A 29 10.19 23.88 -25.28
CA THR A 29 9.96 22.54 -24.70
C THR A 29 9.86 22.48 -23.17
N ILE A 30 10.23 23.55 -22.45
CA ILE A 30 10.03 23.69 -20.99
C ILE A 30 9.53 25.09 -20.63
N PRO A 31 8.67 25.24 -19.59
CA PRO A 31 8.17 26.53 -19.13
C PRO A 31 9.28 27.45 -18.63
N ARG A 32 9.04 28.77 -18.67
CA ARG A 32 9.96 29.75 -18.05
C ARG A 32 9.84 29.68 -16.54
N VAL A 33 10.92 29.31 -15.88
CA VAL A 33 11.02 29.39 -14.41
C VAL A 33 11.92 30.56 -14.02
N LEU A 34 11.50 31.29 -12.99
CA LEU A 34 12.33 32.25 -12.27
C LEU A 34 13.44 31.46 -11.55
N ASN A 35 14.64 31.48 -12.12
CA ASN A 35 15.89 30.86 -11.63
C ASN A 35 16.05 29.36 -11.97
N PRO A 36 17.02 28.98 -12.85
CA PRO A 36 17.44 27.59 -12.95
C PRO A 36 18.08 27.14 -11.62
N PRO A 37 17.85 25.89 -11.17
CA PRO A 37 18.35 25.33 -9.94
C PRO A 37 19.87 25.22 -9.96
N SER A 38 20.48 25.30 -8.77
CA SER A 38 21.93 25.22 -8.62
C SER A 38 22.41 23.78 -8.79
N ALA A 39 23.71 23.60 -9.08
CA ALA A 39 24.32 22.27 -9.22
C ALA A 39 24.17 21.39 -7.94
N SER A 40 23.93 21.99 -6.78
CA SER A 40 23.62 21.29 -5.53
C SER A 40 22.28 20.52 -5.57
N ASP A 41 21.31 20.97 -6.36
CA ASP A 41 20.00 20.33 -6.43
C ASP A 41 20.05 19.06 -7.29
N LEU A 42 20.94 19.03 -8.29
CA LEU A 42 21.22 17.83 -9.08
C LEU A 42 21.68 16.65 -8.23
N ALA A 43 22.45 16.92 -7.16
CA ALA A 43 22.99 15.90 -6.29
C ALA A 43 21.93 15.19 -5.42
N ASN A 44 20.74 15.78 -5.28
CA ASN A 44 19.66 15.23 -4.48
C ASN A 44 18.61 14.50 -5.34
N LEU A 45 18.79 14.44 -6.67
CA LEU A 45 17.91 13.66 -7.54
C LEU A 45 17.96 12.16 -7.19
N PRO A 46 16.83 11.46 -7.24
CA PRO A 46 16.77 10.02 -6.96
C PRO A 46 17.72 9.22 -7.86
N SER A 47 18.43 8.24 -7.29
CA SER A 47 19.28 7.30 -8.05
C SER A 47 18.47 6.14 -8.65
N ASP A 48 19.15 5.27 -9.41
CA ASP A 48 18.61 3.97 -9.86
C ASP A 48 18.29 3.09 -8.63
N LEU A 49 17.12 2.44 -8.60
CA LEU A 49 16.76 1.53 -7.49
C LEU A 49 17.70 0.34 -7.37
N ARG A 50 18.34 -0.10 -8.47
CA ARG A 50 19.29 -1.23 -8.45
C ARG A 50 20.49 -1.00 -7.53
N THR A 51 20.77 0.24 -7.16
CA THR A 51 21.85 0.55 -6.21
C THR A 51 21.42 0.37 -4.75
N VAL A 52 20.13 0.13 -4.47
CA VAL A 52 19.59 -0.05 -3.13
C VAL A 52 19.46 -1.55 -2.83
N PRO A 53 20.12 -2.06 -1.77
CA PRO A 53 19.92 -3.44 -1.32
C PRO A 53 18.46 -3.68 -0.90
N ILE A 54 17.91 -4.82 -1.32
CA ILE A 54 16.60 -5.27 -0.85
C ILE A 54 16.74 -5.65 0.64
N PRO A 55 16.00 -5.01 1.56
CA PRO A 55 16.09 -5.32 2.98
C PRO A 55 15.45 -6.69 3.29
N GLY A 56 15.93 -7.31 4.36
CA GLY A 56 15.41 -8.58 4.86
C GLY A 56 16.12 -9.00 6.15
N PRO A 57 15.67 -10.11 6.78
CA PRO A 57 16.40 -10.72 7.88
C PRO A 57 17.80 -11.14 7.42
N SER A 58 18.74 -11.27 8.36
CA SER A 58 20.07 -11.77 8.02
C SER A 58 19.97 -13.22 7.49
N ASP A 59 20.90 -13.62 6.63
CA ASP A 59 20.92 -15.00 6.13
C ASP A 59 21.02 -16.03 7.27
N GLN A 60 21.73 -15.68 8.35
CA GLN A 60 21.83 -16.51 9.55
C GLN A 60 20.48 -16.66 10.27
N ASP A 61 19.78 -15.56 10.52
CA ASP A 61 18.48 -15.58 11.20
C ASP A 61 17.43 -16.28 10.35
N LEU A 62 17.48 -16.09 9.03
CA LEU A 62 16.56 -16.73 8.10
C LEU A 62 16.79 -18.24 8.01
N ALA A 63 18.06 -18.69 8.00
CA ALA A 63 18.43 -20.10 7.92
C ALA A 63 17.93 -20.95 9.11
N GLU A 64 17.66 -20.31 10.26
CA GLU A 64 17.04 -20.96 11.42
C GLU A 64 15.66 -21.53 11.08
N TYR A 65 14.91 -20.90 10.17
CA TYR A 65 13.54 -21.26 9.83
C TYR A 65 13.42 -21.83 8.41
N VAL A 66 14.03 -21.18 7.44
CA VAL A 66 13.94 -21.49 6.00
C VAL A 66 15.20 -22.22 5.56
N LYS A 67 15.05 -23.45 5.05
CA LYS A 67 16.17 -24.22 4.50
C LYS A 67 16.32 -24.10 2.98
N ASP A 68 15.24 -23.74 2.27
CA ASP A 68 15.26 -23.50 0.82
C ASP A 68 14.49 -22.22 0.50
N ARG A 69 15.23 -21.20 0.06
CA ARG A 69 14.67 -19.89 -0.28
C ARG A 69 13.85 -19.90 -1.57
N GLN A 70 14.20 -20.72 -2.56
CA GLN A 70 13.44 -20.80 -3.82
C GLN A 70 12.11 -21.51 -3.60
N ALA A 71 12.12 -22.58 -2.79
CA ALA A 71 10.89 -23.22 -2.35
C ALA A 71 10.01 -22.24 -1.53
N ALA A 72 10.60 -21.39 -0.69
CA ALA A 72 9.87 -20.36 0.05
C ALA A 72 9.19 -19.33 -0.87
N ILE A 73 9.87 -18.89 -1.93
CA ILE A 73 9.32 -17.97 -2.94
C ILE A 73 8.14 -18.63 -3.69
N ALA A 74 8.30 -19.89 -4.12
CA ALA A 74 7.24 -20.63 -4.78
C ALA A 74 6.02 -20.85 -3.87
N LEU A 75 6.25 -21.22 -2.60
CA LEU A 75 5.21 -21.34 -1.59
C LEU A 75 4.51 -20.00 -1.34
N GLY A 76 5.27 -18.90 -1.27
CA GLY A 76 4.76 -17.55 -1.10
C GLY A 76 3.88 -17.10 -2.24
N LYS A 77 4.33 -17.29 -3.49
CA LYS A 77 3.54 -16.99 -4.69
C LYS A 77 2.26 -17.84 -4.72
N ALA A 78 2.35 -19.13 -4.40
CA ALA A 78 1.17 -19.97 -4.30
C ALA A 78 0.19 -19.46 -3.24
N PHE A 79 0.64 -19.10 -2.03
CA PHE A 79 -0.23 -18.56 -0.98
C PHE A 79 -0.86 -17.21 -1.35
N PHE A 80 -0.08 -16.29 -1.93
CA PHE A 80 -0.55 -14.95 -2.28
C PHE A 80 -1.70 -14.99 -3.30
N TRP A 81 -1.62 -15.92 -4.25
CA TRP A 81 -2.58 -16.02 -5.35
C TRP A 81 -3.74 -17.00 -5.07
N ASP A 82 -3.64 -17.93 -4.12
CA ASP A 82 -4.64 -18.99 -3.96
C ASP A 82 -5.96 -18.52 -3.33
N MET A 83 -7.04 -18.58 -4.11
CA MET A 83 -8.42 -18.29 -3.69
C MET A 83 -8.91 -19.22 -2.57
N GLN A 84 -8.23 -20.35 -2.36
CA GLN A 84 -8.47 -21.27 -1.26
C GLN A 84 -8.05 -20.70 0.10
N ILE A 85 -7.32 -19.57 0.16
CA ILE A 85 -6.97 -18.94 1.44
C ILE A 85 -8.19 -18.26 2.08
N GLY A 86 -8.93 -17.40 1.37
CA GLY A 86 -10.05 -16.64 1.94
C GLY A 86 -11.26 -17.50 2.30
N SER A 87 -12.00 -17.20 3.36
CA SER A 87 -13.07 -18.06 3.91
C SER A 87 -14.19 -18.40 2.95
N ASP A 88 -14.47 -17.55 1.96
CA ASP A 88 -15.48 -17.76 0.92
C ASP A 88 -15.00 -18.68 -0.21
N GLY A 89 -13.69 -18.96 -0.29
CA GLY A 89 -13.08 -19.73 -1.38
C GLY A 89 -12.98 -18.95 -2.68
N ILE A 90 -13.08 -17.63 -2.62
CA ILE A 90 -12.96 -16.70 -3.76
C ILE A 90 -11.84 -15.68 -3.48
N GLN A 91 -11.76 -15.16 -2.26
CA GLN A 91 -10.81 -14.11 -1.92
C GLN A 91 -9.38 -14.66 -1.73
N ALA A 92 -8.42 -14.06 -2.41
CA ALA A 92 -6.97 -14.22 -2.22
C ALA A 92 -6.33 -12.86 -1.88
N CYS A 93 -5.05 -12.83 -1.49
CA CYS A 93 -4.32 -11.56 -1.38
C CYS A 93 -4.34 -10.84 -2.73
N ALA A 94 -4.09 -11.59 -3.81
CA ALA A 94 -4.14 -11.08 -5.17
C ALA A 94 -5.50 -10.49 -5.59
N SER A 95 -6.62 -10.88 -4.97
CA SER A 95 -7.95 -10.33 -5.32
C SER A 95 -8.05 -8.81 -5.13
N CYS A 96 -7.24 -8.25 -4.23
CA CYS A 96 -7.13 -6.81 -3.98
C CYS A 96 -5.84 -6.20 -4.58
N HIS A 97 -4.93 -7.01 -5.09
CA HIS A 97 -3.56 -6.60 -5.44
C HIS A 97 -3.13 -7.09 -6.84
N PHE A 98 -4.06 -7.37 -7.75
CA PHE A 98 -3.75 -8.02 -9.04
C PHE A 98 -3.23 -7.06 -10.12
N ARG A 99 -3.52 -5.75 -10.05
CA ARG A 99 -3.04 -4.78 -11.04
C ARG A 99 -2.01 -3.85 -10.42
N ALA A 100 -0.74 -3.98 -10.84
CA ALA A 100 0.37 -3.20 -10.28
C ALA A 100 0.41 -3.26 -8.73
N GLY A 101 -0.03 -4.38 -8.16
CA GLY A 101 -0.13 -4.56 -6.72
C GLY A 101 -1.29 -3.83 -6.03
N ALA A 102 -2.22 -3.22 -6.76
CA ALA A 102 -3.35 -2.45 -6.23
C ALA A 102 -4.70 -2.93 -6.83
N ASP A 103 -5.80 -2.31 -6.41
CA ASP A 103 -7.16 -2.60 -6.88
C ASP A 103 -7.69 -1.51 -7.82
N PRO A 104 -7.88 -1.80 -9.12
CA PRO A 104 -8.44 -0.85 -10.08
C PRO A 104 -9.97 -0.88 -10.13
N ARG A 105 -10.65 -1.77 -9.39
CA ARG A 105 -12.12 -1.88 -9.46
C ARG A 105 -12.77 -0.59 -8.97
N SER A 106 -13.93 -0.24 -9.54
CA SER A 106 -14.72 0.93 -9.14
C SER A 106 -16.15 0.58 -8.70
N LYS A 107 -16.51 -0.71 -8.74
CA LYS A 107 -17.82 -1.22 -8.32
C LYS A 107 -17.75 -1.92 -6.96
N ASN A 108 -18.66 -1.53 -6.06
CA ASN A 108 -18.68 -1.97 -4.66
C ASN A 108 -17.36 -1.66 -3.93
N GLN A 109 -16.89 -0.41 -4.05
CA GLN A 109 -15.59 0.01 -3.53
C GLN A 109 -15.70 1.11 -2.48
N LEU A 110 -16.90 1.37 -1.95
CA LEU A 110 -17.11 2.39 -0.92
C LEU A 110 -17.14 1.75 0.47
N SER A 111 -16.37 2.32 1.39
CA SER A 111 -16.44 2.10 2.82
C SER A 111 -16.88 3.42 3.48
N PRO A 112 -17.82 3.42 4.44
CA PRO A 112 -18.16 4.64 5.16
C PRO A 112 -17.02 5.01 6.12
N GLY A 113 -17.16 6.09 6.89
CA GLY A 113 -16.17 6.54 7.88
C GLY A 113 -15.98 5.60 9.09
N LEU A 114 -15.66 4.32 8.88
CA LEU A 114 -15.52 3.28 9.91
C LEU A 114 -14.38 3.52 10.90
N LYS A 115 -13.45 4.42 10.56
CA LYS A 115 -12.32 4.82 11.41
C LYS A 115 -12.55 6.17 12.11
N HIS A 116 -13.69 6.81 11.87
CA HIS A 116 -14.04 8.07 12.50
C HIS A 116 -14.12 7.91 14.02
N VAL A 117 -13.69 8.94 14.74
CA VAL A 117 -13.66 9.00 16.21
C VAL A 117 -14.42 10.23 16.73
N PRO A 118 -15.12 10.14 17.87
CA PRO A 118 -15.09 9.03 18.83
C PRO A 118 -15.96 7.83 18.44
N GLN A 119 -16.82 7.95 17.43
CA GLN A 119 -17.67 6.85 16.94
C GLN A 119 -17.54 6.69 15.43
N GLN A 120 -17.65 5.45 14.98
CA GLN A 120 -17.67 5.12 13.56
C GLN A 120 -18.83 5.83 12.86
N ASP A 121 -18.58 6.37 11.66
CA ASP A 121 -19.63 6.78 10.75
C ASP A 121 -20.02 5.60 9.87
N LEU A 122 -21.30 5.22 9.91
CA LEU A 122 -21.87 4.13 9.12
C LEU A 122 -22.69 4.65 7.93
N ASN A 123 -22.76 5.97 7.75
CA ASN A 123 -23.55 6.58 6.69
C ASN A 123 -22.71 6.74 5.42
N PHE A 124 -23.05 5.95 4.41
CA PHE A 124 -22.52 6.13 3.06
C PHE A 124 -23.06 7.44 2.47
N ARG A 125 -22.18 8.34 2.02
CA ARG A 125 -22.57 9.66 1.49
C ARG A 125 -22.48 9.76 -0.03
N VAL A 126 -21.49 9.11 -0.64
CA VAL A 126 -21.27 9.07 -2.10
C VAL A 126 -22.27 8.12 -2.75
N GLY A 127 -22.36 6.90 -2.23
CA GLY A 127 -23.20 5.84 -2.75
C GLY A 127 -23.21 4.64 -1.80
N GLY A 128 -24.26 3.84 -1.84
CA GLY A 128 -24.43 2.69 -0.95
C GLY A 128 -23.58 1.47 -1.35
N PRO A 129 -23.72 0.35 -0.62
CA PRO A 129 -23.11 -0.92 -1.00
C PRO A 129 -23.48 -1.30 -2.43
N ASN A 130 -22.54 -1.83 -3.19
CA ASN A 130 -22.66 -2.15 -4.63
C ASN A 130 -22.88 -0.94 -5.57
N TYR A 131 -22.51 0.28 -5.14
CA TYR A 131 -22.45 1.43 -6.04
C TYR A 131 -21.36 1.29 -7.11
N GLN A 132 -21.61 1.91 -8.27
CA GLN A 132 -20.67 2.02 -9.38
C GLN A 132 -20.12 3.45 -9.40
N LEU A 133 -18.85 3.63 -9.03
CA LEU A 133 -18.21 4.94 -9.06
C LEU A 133 -17.99 5.41 -10.52
N THR A 134 -18.00 6.72 -10.71
CA THR A 134 -17.61 7.40 -11.94
C THR A 134 -16.55 8.47 -11.63
N GLY A 135 -16.04 9.16 -12.65
CA GLY A 135 -15.12 10.29 -12.43
C GLY A 135 -15.79 11.48 -11.72
N SER A 136 -17.12 11.58 -11.77
CA SER A 136 -17.85 12.76 -11.26
C SER A 136 -17.86 12.84 -9.73
N GLU A 137 -17.72 11.71 -9.03
CA GLU A 137 -17.65 11.66 -7.57
C GLU A 137 -16.36 12.26 -7.02
N PHE A 138 -15.30 12.37 -7.83
CA PHE A 138 -13.98 12.81 -7.38
C PHE A 138 -13.72 14.31 -7.58
N PRO A 139 -12.91 14.95 -6.71
CA PRO A 139 -12.44 14.42 -5.42
C PRO A 139 -13.58 14.13 -4.42
N LEU A 140 -13.41 13.16 -3.53
CA LEU A 140 -14.39 12.86 -2.48
C LEU A 140 -14.52 14.02 -1.50
N THR A 141 -13.39 14.65 -1.18
CA THR A 141 -13.35 15.86 -0.37
C THR A 141 -13.72 17.07 -1.21
N ARG A 142 -14.82 17.75 -0.84
CA ARG A 142 -15.31 18.94 -1.55
C ARG A 142 -15.11 20.17 -0.69
N LEU A 143 -14.53 21.20 -1.28
CA LEU A 143 -14.18 22.46 -0.60
C LEU A 143 -15.23 23.52 -0.92
N VAL A 144 -15.58 24.35 0.06
CA VAL A 144 -16.52 25.48 -0.14
C VAL A 144 -16.02 26.41 -1.25
N ILE A 145 -14.71 26.64 -1.31
CA ILE A 145 -14.05 27.37 -2.39
C ILE A 145 -13.13 26.41 -3.12
N ALA A 146 -13.50 26.04 -4.34
CA ALA A 146 -12.73 25.12 -5.16
C ALA A 146 -11.27 25.59 -5.31
N GLY A 147 -10.32 24.66 -5.08
CA GLY A 147 -8.89 24.94 -5.17
C GLY A 147 -8.29 25.66 -3.95
N GLN A 148 -9.08 26.04 -2.95
CA GLN A 148 -8.59 26.65 -1.71
C GLN A 148 -8.83 25.71 -0.52
N ARG A 149 -7.74 25.32 0.16
CA ARG A 149 -7.82 24.54 1.39
C ARG A 149 -8.64 25.27 2.46
N GLY A 150 -9.30 24.54 3.35
CA GLY A 150 -10.03 25.12 4.47
C GLY A 150 -11.38 24.44 4.69
N ALA A 151 -12.46 25.22 4.65
CA ALA A 151 -13.80 24.73 4.92
C ALA A 151 -14.27 23.72 3.87
N LEU A 152 -14.80 22.60 4.34
CA LEU A 152 -15.42 21.56 3.52
C LEU A 152 -16.89 21.93 3.21
N ASP A 153 -17.34 21.60 2.01
CA ASP A 153 -18.71 21.82 1.57
C ASP A 153 -19.66 20.81 2.21
N GLN A 154 -20.52 21.25 3.13
CA GLN A 154 -21.38 20.35 3.91
C GLN A 154 -22.39 19.55 3.07
N GLY A 155 -22.70 19.99 1.85
CA GLY A 155 -23.69 19.35 1.00
C GLY A 155 -23.11 18.28 0.07
N SER A 156 -21.80 18.33 -0.19
CA SER A 156 -21.15 17.48 -1.20
C SER A 156 -19.87 16.79 -0.71
N ASP A 157 -19.33 17.18 0.44
CA ASP A 157 -18.18 16.52 1.06
C ASP A 157 -18.52 15.11 1.57
N SER A 158 -17.61 14.18 1.39
CA SER A 158 -17.70 12.84 1.94
C SER A 158 -16.43 12.39 2.67
N ASN A 159 -16.62 11.72 3.80
CA ASN A 159 -15.58 10.95 4.49
C ASN A 159 -15.58 9.46 4.09
N ASP A 160 -16.37 9.07 3.09
CA ASP A 160 -16.29 7.74 2.50
C ASP A 160 -14.89 7.48 1.95
N VAL A 161 -14.52 6.22 1.94
CA VAL A 161 -13.24 5.71 1.49
C VAL A 161 -13.45 4.82 0.26
N VAL A 162 -12.65 5.03 -0.77
CA VAL A 162 -12.61 4.13 -1.93
C VAL A 162 -11.52 3.08 -1.74
N SER A 163 -11.91 1.81 -1.62
CA SER A 163 -11.02 0.68 -1.37
C SER A 163 -11.57 -0.66 -1.84
N SER A 164 -10.75 -1.71 -1.70
CA SER A 164 -11.08 -3.07 -2.08
C SER A 164 -12.21 -3.68 -1.29
N GLN A 165 -13.09 -4.37 -2.02
CA GLN A 165 -14.00 -5.33 -1.43
C GLN A 165 -13.31 -6.63 -1.01
N GLY A 166 -13.57 -7.05 0.23
CA GLY A 166 -13.15 -8.33 0.77
C GLY A 166 -14.31 -9.32 0.80
N VAL A 167 -14.51 -9.99 1.93
CA VAL A 167 -15.57 -10.99 2.12
C VAL A 167 -16.90 -10.35 2.57
N PRO A 168 -18.06 -10.95 2.27
CA PRO A 168 -19.30 -10.55 2.94
C PRO A 168 -19.25 -10.93 4.43
N TYR A 169 -20.08 -10.33 5.28
CA TYR A 169 -20.18 -10.78 6.67
C TYR A 169 -20.71 -12.23 6.73
N LEU A 170 -19.84 -13.19 7.01
CA LEU A 170 -20.13 -14.62 6.84
C LEU A 170 -20.96 -15.26 7.97
N ASP A 171 -21.23 -14.55 9.07
CA ASP A 171 -22.06 -15.06 10.16
C ASP A 171 -23.58 -14.87 9.89
N ARG A 172 -24.42 -15.38 10.79
CA ARG A 172 -25.87 -15.19 10.77
C ARG A 172 -26.24 -13.76 11.15
N GLY A 173 -27.41 -13.32 10.69
CA GLY A 173 -27.91 -11.98 10.99
C GLY A 173 -27.43 -10.90 10.01
N PRO A 174 -27.88 -9.66 10.24
CA PRO A 174 -27.55 -8.51 9.40
C PRO A 174 -26.07 -8.14 9.54
N ASP A 175 -25.55 -7.42 8.54
CA ASP A 175 -24.25 -6.79 8.67
C ASP A 175 -24.40 -5.46 9.43
N LEU A 176 -23.83 -5.39 10.62
CA LEU A 176 -23.91 -4.18 11.48
C LEU A 176 -23.10 -3.00 10.91
N LEU A 177 -22.23 -3.23 9.93
CA LEU A 177 -21.50 -2.17 9.23
C LEU A 177 -22.27 -1.63 8.01
N GLY A 178 -23.49 -2.12 7.76
CA GLY A 178 -24.38 -1.58 6.73
C GLY A 178 -24.17 -2.11 5.31
N TYR A 179 -23.28 -3.10 5.10
CA TYR A 179 -23.03 -3.71 3.78
C TYR A 179 -24.16 -4.67 3.35
N GLN A 180 -25.30 -4.09 2.96
CA GLN A 180 -26.46 -4.83 2.48
C GLN A 180 -27.30 -4.01 1.50
N VAL A 181 -27.87 -4.69 0.50
CA VAL A 181 -28.89 -4.13 -0.39
C VAL A 181 -30.19 -4.89 -0.16
N GLY A 182 -31.19 -4.21 0.42
CA GLY A 182 -32.41 -4.84 0.90
C GLY A 182 -32.12 -5.87 2.01
N ARG A 183 -32.33 -7.16 1.73
CA ARG A 183 -32.08 -8.27 2.68
C ARG A 183 -30.83 -9.08 2.36
N LEU A 184 -30.08 -8.70 1.33
CA LEU A 184 -28.92 -9.43 0.84
C LEU A 184 -27.66 -8.70 1.28
N LYS A 185 -26.78 -9.41 2.00
CA LYS A 185 -25.47 -8.87 2.38
C LYS A 185 -24.57 -8.81 1.15
N THR A 186 -23.90 -7.69 0.98
CA THR A 186 -22.86 -7.49 -0.02
C THR A 186 -21.49 -7.78 0.58
N ARG A 187 -20.45 -7.76 -0.24
CA ARG A 187 -19.06 -7.76 0.24
C ARG A 187 -18.78 -6.48 1.02
N ARG A 188 -18.02 -6.61 2.12
CA ARG A 188 -17.52 -5.46 2.89
C ARG A 188 -16.34 -4.82 2.18
N VAL A 189 -16.14 -3.53 2.44
CA VAL A 189 -15.06 -2.74 1.85
C VAL A 189 -14.12 -2.24 2.94
N GLU A 190 -12.82 -2.35 2.67
CA GLU A 190 -11.78 -1.90 3.59
C GLU A 190 -11.88 -0.40 3.90
N PRO A 191 -11.63 0.03 5.15
CA PRO A 191 -11.76 1.43 5.55
C PRO A 191 -10.56 2.30 5.17
N ARG A 192 -9.63 1.78 4.36
CA ARG A 192 -8.53 2.53 3.75
C ARG A 192 -8.24 1.97 2.38
N ASN A 193 -7.94 2.84 1.42
CA ASN A 193 -7.56 2.47 0.06
C ASN A 193 -6.42 1.45 0.04
N THR A 194 -6.47 0.51 -0.90
CA THR A 194 -5.52 -0.59 -1.00
C THR A 194 -4.21 -0.14 -1.65
N PRO A 195 -3.08 -0.11 -0.92
CA PRO A 195 -1.80 0.33 -1.48
C PRO A 195 -1.18 -0.75 -2.37
N SER A 196 -0.21 -0.36 -3.21
CA SER A 196 0.59 -1.32 -3.98
C SER A 196 1.47 -2.21 -3.09
N VAL A 197 1.52 -3.51 -3.40
CA VAL A 197 2.49 -4.46 -2.83
C VAL A 197 3.86 -4.42 -3.53
N ILE A 198 3.96 -3.80 -4.70
CA ILE A 198 5.22 -3.68 -5.45
C ILE A 198 6.15 -2.72 -4.71
N ASN A 199 7.42 -3.10 -4.57
CA ASN A 199 8.43 -2.41 -3.75
C ASN A 199 8.06 -2.31 -2.25
N ALA A 200 7.02 -2.99 -1.77
CA ALA A 200 6.62 -2.91 -0.37
C ALA A 200 7.70 -3.43 0.59
N VAL A 201 8.60 -4.31 0.11
CA VAL A 201 9.77 -4.80 0.86
C VAL A 201 10.64 -3.69 1.43
N PHE A 202 10.69 -2.52 0.80
CA PHE A 202 11.51 -1.41 1.30
C PHE A 202 10.95 -0.74 2.56
N TYR A 203 9.67 -0.91 2.91
CA TYR A 203 9.08 -0.25 4.08
C TYR A 203 9.52 -0.89 5.41
N HIS A 204 9.85 -0.05 6.38
CA HIS A 204 10.16 -0.50 7.74
C HIS A 204 8.91 -1.00 8.49
N ARG A 205 7.75 -0.40 8.24
CA ARG A 205 6.45 -0.82 8.80
C ARG A 205 5.42 -0.87 7.68
N GLN A 206 4.50 -1.84 7.73
CA GLN A 206 3.45 -1.97 6.72
C GLN A 206 2.10 -1.45 7.20
N PHE A 207 1.16 -1.37 6.25
CA PHE A 207 -0.11 -0.64 6.33
C PHE A 207 0.05 0.88 6.40
N TRP A 208 -1.03 1.60 6.08
CA TRP A 208 -1.08 3.06 6.13
C TRP A 208 -0.80 3.64 7.53
N ASP A 209 -1.18 2.94 8.61
CA ASP A 209 -0.94 3.34 10.01
C ASP A 209 0.28 2.66 10.64
N GLY A 210 1.03 1.86 9.88
CA GLY A 210 2.22 1.19 10.39
C GLY A 210 1.94 0.02 11.33
N ARG A 211 0.69 -0.42 11.54
CA ARG A 211 0.34 -1.40 12.58
C ARG A 211 1.06 -2.75 12.47
N ALA A 212 1.62 -3.08 11.29
CA ALA A 212 2.51 -4.23 11.11
C ALA A 212 3.97 -3.83 11.35
N GLU A 213 4.57 -4.40 12.38
CA GLU A 213 5.90 -4.03 12.88
C GLU A 213 7.05 -4.60 12.03
N ASN A 214 8.22 -3.94 12.10
CA ASN A 214 9.44 -4.34 11.39
C ASN A 214 9.97 -5.71 11.81
N THR A 215 9.73 -6.10 13.05
CA THR A 215 10.18 -7.39 13.59
C THR A 215 9.01 -8.37 13.57
N PHE A 216 9.13 -9.46 12.81
CA PHE A 216 8.12 -10.50 12.79
C PHE A 216 8.27 -11.46 13.98
N ASN A 217 7.16 -11.73 14.66
CA ASN A 217 7.11 -12.60 15.85
C ASN A 217 6.63 -14.03 15.55
N GLY A 218 6.43 -14.39 14.28
CA GLY A 218 5.99 -15.73 13.87
C GLY A 218 4.48 -15.97 13.97
N VAL A 219 3.70 -15.06 14.57
CA VAL A 219 2.29 -15.31 14.91
C VAL A 219 1.35 -14.24 14.36
N ASN A 220 1.68 -12.96 14.54
CA ASN A 220 0.77 -11.85 14.25
C ASN A 220 1.50 -10.56 13.84
N PRO A 221 0.79 -9.50 13.42
CA PRO A 221 1.43 -8.26 12.94
C PRO A 221 2.14 -7.42 14.00
N LEU A 222 1.98 -7.73 15.29
CA LEU A 222 2.33 -6.84 16.41
C LEU A 222 3.82 -6.83 16.73
N GLY A 223 4.59 -7.79 16.19
CA GLY A 223 6.01 -7.93 16.50
C GLY A 223 6.26 -8.01 18.01
N ALA A 224 7.18 -7.17 18.50
CA ALA A 224 7.53 -7.11 19.93
C ALA A 224 6.45 -6.49 20.84
N ARG A 225 5.37 -5.93 20.28
CA ARG A 225 4.24 -5.42 21.08
C ARG A 225 3.40 -6.55 21.68
N ASP A 226 3.52 -7.76 21.14
CA ASP A 226 2.97 -8.98 21.72
C ASP A 226 4.11 -9.82 22.33
N PRO A 227 4.35 -9.70 23.65
CA PRO A 227 5.39 -10.47 24.33
C PRO A 227 5.01 -11.95 24.52
N GLU A 228 3.76 -12.34 24.25
CA GLU A 228 3.24 -13.70 24.43
C GLU A 228 3.20 -14.51 23.13
N ALA A 229 3.55 -13.90 21.99
CA ALA A 229 3.65 -14.62 20.72
C ALA A 229 4.70 -15.75 20.80
N ARG A 230 4.25 -17.00 20.62
CA ARG A 230 5.09 -18.21 20.60
C ARG A 230 4.75 -19.09 19.41
N VAL A 231 5.78 -19.65 18.78
CA VAL A 231 5.68 -20.81 17.90
C VAL A 231 6.17 -22.05 18.64
N MET A 232 5.94 -23.24 18.09
CA MET A 232 6.43 -24.49 18.67
C MET A 232 7.59 -25.07 17.84
N ALA A 233 8.60 -25.65 18.50
CA ALA A 233 9.65 -26.42 17.85
C ALA A 233 9.81 -27.79 18.49
N SER A 234 10.07 -28.82 17.68
CA SER A 234 10.41 -30.16 18.13
C SER A 234 11.92 -30.26 18.37
N ILE A 235 12.34 -30.30 19.63
CA ILE A 235 13.74 -30.45 20.04
C ILE A 235 13.88 -31.77 20.82
N GLY A 236 14.72 -32.68 20.33
CA GLY A 236 14.89 -33.99 20.95
C GLY A 236 13.62 -34.87 20.94
N GLY A 237 12.63 -34.55 20.10
CA GLY A 237 11.34 -35.24 20.04
C GLY A 237 10.24 -34.64 20.92
N THR A 238 10.56 -33.59 21.69
CA THR A 238 9.60 -32.88 22.54
C THR A 238 9.28 -31.51 21.96
N LEU A 239 8.01 -31.10 22.02
CA LEU A 239 7.61 -29.75 21.66
C LEU A 239 7.98 -28.75 22.75
N VAL A 240 8.61 -27.66 22.35
CA VAL A 240 8.94 -26.52 23.22
C VAL A 240 8.51 -25.21 22.55
N GLU A 241 8.14 -24.23 23.36
CA GLU A 241 7.84 -22.89 22.88
C GLU A 241 9.11 -22.15 22.45
N VAL A 242 9.02 -21.42 21.34
CA VAL A 242 10.09 -20.59 20.79
C VAL A 242 9.55 -19.20 20.50
N GLN A 243 10.27 -18.18 20.95
CA GLN A 243 10.05 -16.80 20.53
C GLN A 243 10.76 -16.56 19.20
N VAL A 244 10.03 -15.99 18.24
CA VAL A 244 10.59 -15.57 16.96
C VAL A 244 10.79 -14.06 16.99
N ALA A 245 11.90 -13.58 16.46
CA ALA A 245 12.17 -12.15 16.31
C ALA A 245 13.01 -11.92 15.05
N LEU A 246 12.35 -11.81 13.90
CA LEU A 246 13.01 -11.58 12.62
C LEU A 246 12.92 -10.10 12.23
N VAL A 247 14.04 -9.38 12.33
CA VAL A 247 14.15 -7.97 11.96
C VAL A 247 14.03 -7.81 10.43
N ASN A 248 13.58 -6.63 9.97
CA ASN A 248 13.34 -6.33 8.55
C ASN A 248 12.38 -7.31 7.89
N SER A 249 11.36 -7.73 8.65
CA SER A 249 10.33 -8.69 8.25
C SER A 249 8.93 -8.12 8.39
N SER A 250 8.78 -6.82 8.08
CA SER A 250 7.50 -6.12 8.13
C SER A 250 6.44 -6.71 7.20
N LEU A 251 6.86 -7.29 6.06
CA LEU A 251 5.97 -8.01 5.15
C LEU A 251 5.43 -9.30 5.77
N ALA A 252 6.25 -10.08 6.48
CA ALA A 252 5.75 -11.26 7.19
C ALA A 252 4.77 -10.90 8.30
N SER A 253 5.05 -9.82 9.05
CA SER A 253 4.10 -9.24 10.02
C SER A 253 2.79 -8.83 9.34
N GLN A 254 2.86 -8.21 8.16
CA GLN A 254 1.68 -7.77 7.43
C GLN A 254 0.85 -8.94 6.92
N ALA A 255 1.49 -9.94 6.29
CA ALA A 255 0.81 -11.00 5.56
C ALA A 255 -0.15 -11.83 6.43
N VAL A 256 0.14 -11.96 7.73
CA VAL A 256 -0.68 -12.73 8.67
C VAL A 256 -1.91 -11.97 9.18
N GLY A 257 -2.04 -10.66 8.90
CA GLY A 257 -3.19 -9.86 9.31
C GLY A 257 -4.45 -10.09 8.44
N PRO A 258 -4.38 -9.87 7.11
CA PRO A 258 -5.55 -9.95 6.23
C PRO A 258 -6.25 -11.30 6.26
N ILE A 259 -5.49 -12.40 6.37
CA ILE A 259 -6.03 -13.77 6.31
C ILE A 259 -6.95 -14.14 7.49
N VAL A 260 -6.93 -13.35 8.57
CA VAL A 260 -7.82 -13.47 9.75
C VAL A 260 -8.77 -12.27 9.92
N SER A 261 -8.75 -11.30 9.00
CA SER A 261 -9.59 -10.11 9.05
C SER A 261 -11.00 -10.38 8.50
N GLU A 262 -12.02 -10.01 9.29
CA GLU A 262 -13.45 -10.22 8.95
C GLU A 262 -14.01 -9.26 7.89
N ILE A 263 -13.21 -8.29 7.47
CA ILE A 263 -13.52 -7.39 6.35
C ILE A 263 -12.77 -7.86 5.11
N GLU A 264 -11.54 -8.34 5.26
CA GLU A 264 -10.66 -8.71 4.14
C GLU A 264 -10.94 -10.14 3.64
N MET A 265 -10.56 -11.17 4.40
CA MET A 265 -10.46 -12.54 3.88
C MET A 265 -11.11 -13.61 4.76
N ALA A 266 -11.58 -13.28 5.96
CA ALA A 266 -11.92 -14.25 6.98
C ALA A 266 -13.39 -14.21 7.42
N SER A 267 -13.92 -15.36 7.82
CA SER A 267 -15.13 -15.42 8.64
C SER A 267 -14.80 -15.02 10.08
N PRO A 268 -15.79 -14.54 10.85
CA PRO A 268 -15.57 -14.19 12.24
C PRO A 268 -14.91 -15.29 13.07
N GLY A 269 -13.90 -14.89 13.85
CA GLY A 269 -13.12 -15.78 14.72
C GLY A 269 -12.20 -16.80 14.02
N ARG A 270 -12.02 -16.74 12.70
CA ARG A 270 -11.13 -17.68 12.00
C ARG A 270 -9.66 -17.43 12.35
N THR A 271 -8.94 -18.50 12.62
CA THR A 271 -7.51 -18.47 12.97
C THR A 271 -6.62 -18.91 11.81
N ALA A 272 -5.31 -18.65 11.91
CA ALA A 272 -4.33 -19.17 10.94
C ALA A 272 -4.30 -20.72 10.93
N GLN A 273 -4.52 -21.34 12.09
CA GLN A 273 -4.59 -22.78 12.25
C GLN A 273 -5.79 -23.39 11.52
N ASP A 274 -6.93 -22.68 11.48
CA ASP A 274 -8.10 -23.09 10.71
C ASP A 274 -7.83 -23.07 9.20
N ILE A 275 -7.05 -22.09 8.71
CA ILE A 275 -6.62 -22.03 7.31
C ILE A 275 -5.80 -23.26 6.96
N ALA A 276 -4.81 -23.60 7.78
CA ALA A 276 -4.00 -24.81 7.57
C ALA A 276 -4.85 -26.08 7.52
N ARG A 277 -5.82 -26.17 8.42
CA ARG A 277 -6.76 -27.30 8.50
C ARG A 277 -7.66 -27.38 7.26
N ASP A 278 -8.13 -26.23 6.75
CA ASP A 278 -8.91 -26.13 5.52
C ASP A 278 -8.10 -26.57 4.30
N LEU A 279 -6.86 -26.07 4.16
CA LEU A 279 -5.94 -26.45 3.07
C LEU A 279 -5.52 -27.91 3.11
N ARG A 280 -5.59 -28.56 4.27
CA ARG A 280 -5.30 -30.00 4.42
C ARG A 280 -6.51 -30.89 4.15
N LYS A 281 -7.67 -30.53 4.72
CA LYS A 281 -8.88 -31.38 4.73
C LYS A 281 -9.88 -31.02 3.63
N GLY A 282 -9.63 -29.94 2.89
CA GLY A 282 -10.62 -29.29 2.05
C GLY A 282 -11.62 -28.47 2.89
N LYS A 283 -12.08 -27.36 2.32
CA LYS A 283 -13.09 -26.50 2.95
C LYS A 283 -14.42 -27.23 3.09
N ARG A 284 -15.11 -26.97 4.20
CA ARG A 284 -16.47 -27.46 4.42
C ARG A 284 -17.43 -26.55 3.64
N SER A 285 -17.91 -27.00 2.49
CA SER A 285 -18.90 -26.24 1.71
C SER A 285 -20.22 -26.17 2.46
N ARG A 286 -20.72 -24.96 2.72
CA ARG A 286 -22.08 -24.72 3.26
C ARG A 286 -23.17 -25.27 2.34
N GLN A 287 -22.92 -25.36 1.03
CA GLN A 287 -23.89 -25.84 0.04
C GLN A 287 -23.91 -27.35 -0.12
N LEU A 288 -22.75 -28.03 -0.01
CA LEU A 288 -22.64 -29.46 -0.33
C LEU A 288 -22.70 -30.37 0.91
N GLY A 289 -22.66 -29.81 2.13
CA GLY A 289 -22.64 -30.57 3.38
C GLY A 289 -21.44 -31.53 3.52
N LYS A 290 -20.48 -31.47 2.59
CA LYS A 290 -19.30 -32.34 2.47
C LYS A 290 -18.05 -31.47 2.31
N ARG A 291 -16.93 -31.99 2.83
CA ARG A 291 -15.60 -31.42 2.53
C ARG A 291 -15.27 -31.79 1.09
N VAL A 292 -14.91 -30.81 0.28
CA VAL A 292 -14.47 -31.05 -1.10
C VAL A 292 -12.97 -31.29 -1.06
N HIS A 293 -12.55 -32.53 -1.39
CA HIS A 293 -11.23 -33.11 -1.71
C HIS A 293 -9.93 -32.48 -1.15
N GLY A 294 -8.86 -33.30 -1.01
CA GLY A 294 -7.53 -32.79 -0.68
C GLY A 294 -7.08 -31.73 -1.69
N SER A 295 -6.83 -30.51 -1.21
CA SER A 295 -6.60 -29.35 -2.05
C SER A 295 -5.15 -29.30 -2.53
N HIS A 296 -4.97 -29.50 -3.84
CA HIS A 296 -3.74 -29.08 -4.50
C HIS A 296 -3.56 -27.57 -4.30
N PRO A 297 -2.32 -27.07 -4.15
CA PRO A 297 -2.06 -25.64 -4.24
C PRO A 297 -2.60 -25.09 -5.58
N LEU A 298 -3.28 -23.93 -5.52
CA LEU A 298 -3.91 -23.25 -6.67
C LEU A 298 -4.94 -24.11 -7.42
N GLN A 299 -5.61 -25.08 -6.77
CA GLN A 299 -6.52 -26.03 -7.43
C GLN A 299 -7.65 -25.39 -8.25
N GLN A 300 -7.99 -24.14 -7.94
CA GLN A 300 -9.05 -23.40 -8.64
C GLN A 300 -8.56 -22.65 -9.88
N GLN A 301 -7.25 -22.55 -10.10
CA GLN A 301 -6.63 -21.59 -11.01
C GLN A 301 -5.70 -22.28 -12.00
N LEU A 302 -5.58 -21.72 -13.20
CA LEU A 302 -4.55 -22.08 -14.15
C LEU A 302 -3.23 -21.36 -13.81
N VAL A 303 -2.11 -22.00 -14.13
CA VAL A 303 -0.75 -21.44 -13.98
C VAL A 303 -0.03 -21.60 -15.31
N ASP A 304 0.50 -20.52 -15.86
CA ASP A 304 1.19 -20.57 -17.15
C ASP A 304 2.46 -21.45 -17.03
N PRO A 305 2.74 -22.38 -17.97
CA PRO A 305 3.98 -23.16 -17.96
C PRO A 305 5.27 -22.34 -17.97
N SER A 306 5.20 -21.10 -18.45
CA SER A 306 6.29 -20.13 -18.49
C SER A 306 6.28 -19.12 -17.34
N ASP A 307 5.40 -19.26 -16.34
CA ASP A 307 5.46 -18.50 -15.09
C ASP A 307 6.86 -18.62 -14.49
N SER A 308 7.44 -17.50 -14.06
CA SER A 308 8.85 -17.38 -13.69
C SER A 308 9.22 -18.14 -12.41
N VAL A 309 8.23 -18.49 -11.59
CA VAL A 309 8.41 -19.16 -10.29
C VAL A 309 7.68 -20.50 -10.25
N LEU A 310 6.40 -20.52 -10.65
CA LEU A 310 5.51 -21.67 -10.54
C LEU A 310 5.43 -22.49 -11.83
N GLY A 311 6.00 -22.01 -12.94
CA GLY A 311 6.01 -22.71 -14.23
C GLY A 311 6.47 -24.17 -14.13
N PRO A 312 7.59 -24.49 -13.44
CA PRO A 312 8.06 -25.86 -13.23
C PRO A 312 7.06 -26.76 -12.46
N LEU A 313 6.19 -26.16 -11.65
CA LEU A 313 5.18 -26.87 -10.85
C LEU A 313 3.80 -26.89 -11.53
N SER A 314 3.62 -26.21 -12.66
CA SER A 314 2.32 -26.09 -13.33
C SER A 314 1.77 -27.43 -13.82
N ARG A 315 0.45 -27.61 -13.70
CA ARG A 315 -0.29 -28.73 -14.31
C ARG A 315 -0.96 -28.38 -15.63
N TYR A 316 -0.74 -27.18 -16.17
CA TYR A 316 -1.39 -26.73 -17.40
C TYR A 316 -1.35 -27.81 -18.50
N PRO A 317 -2.49 -28.09 -19.19
CA PRO A 317 -3.74 -27.32 -19.18
C PRO A 317 -4.70 -27.59 -18.00
N GLU A 318 -4.32 -28.43 -17.03
CA GLU A 318 -5.11 -28.63 -15.82
C GLU A 318 -4.83 -27.54 -14.77
N ARG A 319 -5.79 -27.32 -13.86
CA ARG A 319 -5.67 -26.36 -12.76
C ARG A 319 -4.76 -26.86 -11.64
N GLY A 320 -4.14 -25.92 -10.92
CA GLY A 320 -3.30 -26.16 -9.76
C GLY A 320 -1.88 -26.63 -10.07
N LEU A 321 -1.15 -26.93 -8.99
CA LEU A 321 0.25 -27.37 -9.06
C LEU A 321 0.37 -28.91 -8.99
N ARG A 322 1.47 -29.44 -9.53
CA ARG A 322 1.82 -30.87 -9.54
C ARG A 322 2.05 -31.42 -8.12
N VAL A 323 2.45 -30.55 -7.21
CA VAL A 323 2.58 -30.85 -5.77
C VAL A 323 1.21 -31.20 -5.20
N LYS A 324 1.14 -32.20 -4.31
CA LYS A 324 -0.15 -32.74 -3.85
C LYS A 324 -0.80 -31.93 -2.73
N SER A 325 -0.01 -31.14 -1.99
CA SER A 325 -0.51 -30.37 -0.85
C SER A 325 0.44 -29.24 -0.45
N TYR A 326 -0.08 -28.24 0.25
CA TYR A 326 0.75 -27.23 0.90
C TYR A 326 1.67 -27.81 1.98
N ASN A 327 1.28 -28.90 2.66
CA ASN A 327 2.14 -29.57 3.63
C ASN A 327 3.42 -30.11 3.00
N GLU A 328 3.37 -30.52 1.73
CA GLU A 328 4.55 -30.96 0.97
C GLU A 328 5.49 -29.78 0.70
N MET A 329 4.95 -28.66 0.18
CA MET A 329 5.75 -27.43 -0.03
C MET A 329 6.36 -26.89 1.28
N ILE A 330 5.62 -26.91 2.39
CA ILE A 330 6.11 -26.50 3.72
C ILE A 330 7.29 -27.38 4.15
N ARG A 331 7.20 -28.71 3.95
CA ARG A 331 8.30 -29.64 4.31
C ARG A 331 9.55 -29.42 3.47
N GLU A 332 9.39 -29.01 2.22
CA GLU A 332 10.51 -28.67 1.33
C GLU A 332 11.16 -27.34 1.72
N THR A 333 10.36 -26.38 2.20
CA THR A 333 10.82 -25.02 2.50
C THR A 333 11.44 -24.85 3.88
N PHE A 334 10.86 -25.45 4.92
CA PHE A 334 11.17 -25.11 6.31
C PHE A 334 11.97 -26.20 7.05
N GLN A 335 12.70 -25.78 8.08
CA GLN A 335 13.46 -26.68 8.94
C GLN A 335 12.55 -27.71 9.62
N GLU A 336 13.00 -28.97 9.69
CA GLU A 336 12.20 -30.10 10.17
C GLU A 336 11.58 -29.88 11.55
N LYS A 337 12.34 -29.24 12.45
CA LYS A 337 11.93 -28.94 13.82
C LYS A 337 10.64 -28.11 13.93
N TYR A 338 10.24 -27.36 12.90
CA TYR A 338 9.04 -26.52 12.96
C TYR A 338 7.78 -27.17 12.37
N TRP A 339 7.88 -28.33 11.70
CA TRP A 339 6.71 -28.97 11.08
C TRP A 339 6.55 -30.45 11.42
N LYS A 340 7.61 -31.13 11.91
CA LYS A 340 7.57 -32.54 12.27
C LYS A 340 7.51 -32.71 13.78
N SER A 341 6.45 -33.37 14.24
CA SER A 341 6.35 -33.85 15.63
C SER A 341 5.48 -35.10 15.69
N GLY A 342 5.77 -35.97 16.65
CA GLY A 342 4.88 -37.06 17.05
C GLY A 342 3.83 -36.62 18.07
N GLN A 343 4.00 -35.44 18.68
CA GLN A 343 3.08 -34.84 19.64
C GLN A 343 2.14 -33.85 18.94
N PHE A 344 1.04 -33.55 19.62
CA PHE A 344 0.02 -32.60 19.19
C PHE A 344 -0.07 -31.44 20.17
N ILE A 345 -0.48 -30.29 19.66
CA ILE A 345 -0.73 -29.09 20.45
C ILE A 345 -2.23 -29.02 20.68
N GLN A 346 -2.64 -29.00 21.95
CA GLN A 346 -4.01 -28.84 22.36
C GLN A 346 -4.20 -27.41 22.90
N VAL A 347 -5.27 -26.73 22.48
CA VAL A 347 -5.58 -25.36 22.88
C VAL A 347 -6.99 -25.36 23.48
N ALA A 348 -7.08 -24.90 24.73
CA ALA A 348 -8.35 -24.73 25.44
C ALA A 348 -9.09 -23.46 24.97
N GLU A 349 -10.37 -23.33 25.36
CA GLU A 349 -11.21 -22.18 25.00
C GLU A 349 -10.65 -20.83 25.52
N ASP A 350 -9.94 -20.85 26.65
CA ASP A 350 -9.26 -19.68 27.22
C ASP A 350 -7.89 -19.37 26.59
N GLY A 351 -7.49 -20.15 25.58
CA GLY A 351 -6.21 -20.02 24.89
C GLY A 351 -5.06 -20.79 25.54
N THR A 352 -5.28 -21.47 26.68
CA THR A 352 -4.23 -22.27 27.34
C THR A 352 -3.73 -23.38 26.41
N VAL A 353 -2.41 -23.47 26.27
CA VAL A 353 -1.74 -24.44 25.41
C VAL A 353 -1.19 -25.61 26.23
N SER A 354 -1.47 -26.84 25.78
CA SER A 354 -0.91 -28.07 26.34
C SER A 354 -0.39 -29.00 25.23
N ILE A 355 0.46 -29.96 25.61
CA ILE A 355 1.06 -30.92 24.67
C ILE A 355 0.53 -32.30 25.00
N VAL A 356 0.06 -33.02 23.98
CA VAL A 356 -0.49 -34.38 24.12
C VAL A 356 0.17 -35.35 23.13
N ASP A 357 0.41 -36.58 23.54
CA ASP A 357 1.05 -37.61 22.69
C ASP A 357 0.07 -38.25 21.70
N ARG A 358 -1.25 -38.13 21.95
CA ARG A 358 -2.30 -38.66 21.10
C ARG A 358 -3.49 -37.70 21.08
N PRO A 359 -4.17 -37.54 19.93
CA PRO A 359 -5.41 -36.77 19.86
C PRO A 359 -6.50 -37.44 20.72
N ASP A 360 -7.03 -36.73 21.70
CA ASP A 360 -8.11 -37.20 22.57
C ASP A 360 -9.51 -36.90 21.99
N ARG A 361 -9.58 -36.03 20.97
CA ARG A 361 -10.82 -35.57 20.32
C ARG A 361 -11.84 -34.96 21.29
N ASN A 362 -11.37 -34.42 22.41
CA ASN A 362 -12.20 -33.68 23.34
C ASN A 362 -12.81 -32.46 22.64
N ARG A 363 -14.13 -32.29 22.72
CA ARG A 363 -14.82 -31.15 22.09
C ARG A 363 -14.58 -29.83 22.82
N ALA A 364 -14.03 -29.86 24.03
CA ALA A 364 -13.69 -28.66 24.80
C ALA A 364 -12.34 -28.04 24.41
N THR A 365 -11.58 -28.71 23.52
CA THR A 365 -10.24 -28.28 23.13
C THR A 365 -10.03 -28.47 21.65
N GLU A 366 -9.26 -27.58 21.03
CA GLU A 366 -8.83 -27.75 19.65
C GLU A 366 -7.44 -28.40 19.61
N GLU A 367 -7.26 -29.37 18.70
CA GLU A 367 -6.00 -30.09 18.54
C GLU A 367 -5.37 -29.80 17.17
N TYR A 368 -4.08 -29.54 17.18
CA TYR A 368 -3.30 -29.14 16.02
C TYR A 368 -2.06 -30.01 15.85
N THR A 369 -1.79 -30.38 14.60
CA THR A 369 -0.45 -30.81 14.20
C THR A 369 0.52 -29.63 14.29
N LEU A 370 1.82 -29.91 14.34
CA LEU A 370 2.82 -28.85 14.39
C LEU A 370 2.76 -27.92 13.15
N ILE A 371 2.43 -28.46 11.96
CA ILE A 371 2.19 -27.65 10.76
C ILE A 371 1.02 -26.67 10.96
N GLU A 372 -0.10 -27.17 11.49
CA GLU A 372 -1.30 -26.36 11.67
C GLU A 372 -1.05 -25.26 12.71
N TYR A 373 -0.41 -25.59 13.84
CA TYR A 373 -0.13 -24.63 14.90
C TYR A 373 0.80 -23.49 14.44
N ASN A 374 1.87 -23.82 13.72
CA ASN A 374 2.86 -22.85 13.23
C ASN A 374 2.49 -22.21 11.89
N PHE A 375 1.25 -22.34 11.41
CA PHE A 375 0.92 -21.94 10.04
C PHE A 375 1.18 -20.45 9.76
N ALA A 376 0.97 -19.56 10.73
CA ALA A 376 1.26 -18.13 10.59
C ALA A 376 2.75 -17.86 10.28
N LEU A 377 3.67 -18.61 10.89
CA LEU A 377 5.11 -18.53 10.63
C LEU A 377 5.42 -18.88 9.18
N PHE A 378 4.86 -19.98 8.68
CA PHE A 378 5.09 -20.43 7.32
C PHE A 378 4.49 -19.48 6.30
N PHE A 379 3.25 -19.05 6.53
CA PHE A 379 2.55 -18.12 5.66
C PHE A 379 3.28 -16.78 5.57
N GLY A 380 3.59 -16.16 6.71
CA GLY A 380 4.25 -14.86 6.78
C GLY A 380 5.61 -14.86 6.09
N LEU A 381 6.48 -15.83 6.41
CA LEU A 381 7.81 -15.89 5.80
C LEU A 381 7.77 -16.20 4.32
N SER A 382 6.93 -17.14 3.87
CA SER A 382 6.82 -17.46 2.45
C SER A 382 6.30 -16.27 1.64
N VAL A 383 5.23 -15.60 2.10
CA VAL A 383 4.68 -14.40 1.43
C VAL A 383 5.71 -13.28 1.39
N GLN A 384 6.41 -13.00 2.49
CA GLN A 384 7.52 -12.04 2.50
C GLN A 384 8.59 -12.37 1.47
N MET A 385 9.01 -13.64 1.36
CA MET A 385 10.03 -14.03 0.39
C MET A 385 9.56 -13.80 -1.05
N TYR A 386 8.28 -14.05 -1.34
CA TYR A 386 7.69 -13.74 -2.64
C TYR A 386 7.59 -12.23 -2.88
N GLU A 387 7.02 -11.46 -1.97
CA GLU A 387 6.87 -10.01 -2.11
C GLU A 387 8.23 -9.28 -2.19
N ALA A 388 9.28 -9.82 -1.58
CA ALA A 388 10.65 -9.34 -1.73
C ALA A 388 11.22 -9.48 -3.15
N THR A 389 10.57 -10.28 -4.02
CA THR A 389 10.91 -10.36 -5.46
C THR A 389 10.20 -9.30 -6.29
N LEU A 390 9.13 -8.68 -5.78
CA LEU A 390 8.29 -7.73 -6.51
C LEU A 390 8.92 -6.33 -6.54
N VAL A 391 10.11 -6.24 -7.12
CA VAL A 391 10.92 -5.01 -7.19
C VAL A 391 10.89 -4.41 -8.58
N SER A 392 10.39 -3.18 -8.67
CA SER A 392 10.23 -2.39 -9.90
C SER A 392 11.41 -1.42 -10.05
N ASP A 393 12.52 -1.96 -10.59
CA ASP A 393 13.84 -1.32 -10.70
C ASP A 393 14.29 -1.02 -12.15
N ASP A 394 13.39 -1.06 -13.13
CA ASP A 394 13.72 -0.82 -14.54
C ASP A 394 12.80 0.20 -15.22
N THR A 395 12.36 1.20 -14.46
CA THR A 395 11.59 2.33 -14.99
C THR A 395 12.42 3.14 -15.99
N PRO A 396 11.80 3.94 -16.87
CA PRO A 396 12.53 4.92 -17.70
C PRO A 396 13.49 5.80 -16.89
N TRP A 397 13.09 6.22 -15.69
CA TRP A 397 13.97 6.96 -14.77
C TRP A 397 15.18 6.14 -14.32
N ASP A 398 14.99 4.88 -13.92
CA ASP A 398 16.11 4.01 -13.52
C ASP A 398 17.11 3.83 -14.67
N ARG A 399 16.62 3.59 -15.89
CA ARG A 399 17.46 3.44 -17.10
C ARG A 399 18.26 4.72 -17.39
N PHE A 400 17.64 5.89 -17.24
CA PHE A 400 18.31 7.17 -17.38
C PHE A 400 19.39 7.37 -16.29
N ARG A 401 19.06 7.12 -15.01
CA ARG A 401 20.02 7.26 -13.90
C ARG A 401 21.17 6.25 -13.96
N ARG A 402 20.94 5.07 -14.54
CA ARG A 402 21.99 4.07 -14.79
C ARG A 402 23.04 4.53 -15.79
N GLN A 403 22.64 5.30 -16.80
CA GLN A 403 23.56 5.91 -17.77
C GLN A 403 24.30 7.11 -17.18
N HIS A 404 23.68 7.78 -16.20
CA HIS A 404 24.18 9.02 -15.59
C HIS A 404 24.31 8.92 -14.07
N PRO A 405 25.04 7.93 -13.50
CA PRO A 405 24.99 7.64 -12.07
C PRO A 405 25.54 8.76 -11.19
N ASN A 406 26.46 9.59 -11.72
CA ASN A 406 27.07 10.69 -10.98
C ASN A 406 26.10 11.88 -10.87
N ALA A 407 25.91 12.36 -9.64
CA ALA A 407 25.16 13.58 -9.30
C ALA A 407 25.57 14.84 -10.09
N SER A 408 26.84 14.93 -10.50
CA SER A 408 27.39 16.08 -11.23
C SER A 408 27.36 15.91 -12.75
N ASP A 409 26.71 14.86 -13.27
CA ASP A 409 26.63 14.62 -14.71
C ASP A 409 25.84 15.74 -15.41
N PRO A 410 26.42 16.46 -16.41
CA PRO A 410 25.73 17.51 -17.15
C PRO A 410 24.44 17.07 -17.84
N ALA A 411 24.29 15.77 -18.14
CA ALA A 411 23.07 15.22 -18.74
C ALA A 411 21.85 15.32 -17.82
N LEU A 412 22.05 15.50 -16.51
CA LEU A 412 20.97 15.67 -15.54
C LEU A 412 20.37 17.08 -15.57
N ASN A 413 21.01 18.04 -16.25
CA ASN A 413 20.53 19.41 -16.30
C ASN A 413 19.58 19.61 -17.50
N PRO A 414 18.27 19.87 -17.29
CA PRO A 414 17.30 20.01 -18.36
C PRO A 414 17.46 21.31 -19.16
N TRP A 415 18.25 22.29 -18.70
CA TRP A 415 18.56 23.49 -19.49
C TRP A 415 19.63 23.23 -20.54
N SER A 416 20.58 22.31 -20.27
CA SER A 416 21.64 21.94 -21.20
C SER A 416 21.39 20.65 -21.97
N ASN A 417 20.63 19.70 -21.40
CA ASN A 417 20.27 18.45 -22.07
C ASN A 417 18.94 18.62 -22.82
N SER A 418 19.02 18.88 -24.13
CA SER A 418 17.83 19.05 -24.99
C SER A 418 17.20 17.72 -25.47
N ASN A 419 17.89 16.59 -25.31
CA ASN A 419 17.40 15.28 -25.76
C ASN A 419 17.87 14.15 -24.81
N PRO A 420 17.37 14.10 -23.57
CA PRO A 420 17.71 13.03 -22.65
C PRO A 420 17.28 11.66 -23.20
N SER A 421 18.05 10.62 -22.89
CA SER A 421 17.69 9.25 -23.20
C SER A 421 16.58 8.75 -22.26
N HIS A 422 15.70 7.88 -22.76
CA HIS A 422 14.60 7.21 -22.02
C HIS A 422 13.49 8.10 -21.46
N ILE A 423 13.76 9.36 -21.13
CA ILE A 423 12.82 10.33 -20.59
C ILE A 423 12.75 11.56 -21.50
N THR A 424 11.69 12.35 -21.38
CA THR A 424 11.60 13.63 -22.09
C THR A 424 12.34 14.73 -21.32
N ARG A 425 12.73 15.79 -22.02
CA ARG A 425 13.27 17.00 -21.38
C ARG A 425 12.30 17.60 -20.36
N PHE A 426 11.00 17.55 -20.64
CA PHE A 426 9.94 18.02 -19.76
C PHE A 426 9.84 17.19 -18.46
N ALA A 427 9.93 15.85 -18.56
CA ALA A 427 9.99 14.98 -17.39
C ALA A 427 11.28 15.17 -16.58
N LEU A 428 12.43 15.40 -17.24
CA LEU A 428 13.66 15.76 -16.53
C LEU A 428 13.49 17.07 -15.76
N PHE A 429 12.85 18.07 -16.36
CA PHE A 429 12.49 19.32 -15.67
C PHE A 429 11.54 19.08 -14.48
N GLY A 430 10.56 18.18 -14.60
CA GLY A 430 9.72 17.74 -13.49
C GLY A 430 10.50 17.13 -12.31
N ALA A 431 11.51 16.31 -12.59
CA ALA A 431 12.40 15.74 -11.58
C ALA A 431 13.11 16.82 -10.75
N HIS A 432 13.50 17.91 -11.41
CA HIS A 432 14.12 19.06 -10.76
C HIS A 432 13.14 19.80 -9.87
N LEU A 433 11.95 20.11 -10.39
CA LEU A 433 10.89 20.74 -9.61
C LEU A 433 10.55 19.91 -8.36
N PHE A 434 10.46 18.59 -8.51
CA PHE A 434 10.19 17.67 -7.40
C PHE A 434 11.21 17.80 -6.25
N ASN A 435 12.45 18.16 -6.57
CA ASN A 435 13.53 18.32 -5.62
C ASN A 435 13.89 19.79 -5.31
N ASP A 436 13.21 20.76 -5.90
CA ASP A 436 13.55 22.19 -5.78
C ASP A 436 13.51 22.66 -4.32
N ARG A 437 14.63 23.24 -3.86
CA ARG A 437 14.80 23.83 -2.52
C ARG A 437 15.05 25.34 -2.57
N THR A 438 15.20 25.91 -3.76
CA THR A 438 15.74 27.26 -3.98
C THR A 438 14.72 28.38 -3.82
N ARG A 439 13.41 28.06 -3.83
CA ARG A 439 12.32 29.04 -3.72
C ARG A 439 11.99 29.51 -2.29
N GLY A 440 12.91 29.35 -1.34
CA GLY A 440 12.72 29.79 0.05
C GLY A 440 11.49 29.13 0.71
N PRO A 441 10.48 29.89 1.17
CA PRO A 441 9.25 29.34 1.75
C PRO A 441 8.27 28.73 0.72
N ASN A 442 8.48 28.95 -0.58
CA ASN A 442 7.60 28.50 -1.66
C ASN A 442 8.20 27.33 -2.47
N ASN A 443 9.09 26.55 -1.86
CA ASN A 443 9.73 25.40 -2.51
C ASN A 443 8.85 24.15 -2.47
N LEU A 444 8.99 23.31 -3.50
CA LEU A 444 8.13 22.15 -3.71
C LEU A 444 8.38 21.02 -2.71
N ARG A 445 9.63 20.81 -2.31
CA ARG A 445 9.99 19.93 -1.18
C ARG A 445 9.39 18.51 -1.22
N CYS A 446 8.96 18.01 -2.38
CA CYS A 446 8.39 16.66 -2.49
C CYS A 446 9.42 15.61 -2.01
N SER A 447 10.69 15.85 -2.34
CA SER A 447 11.83 15.03 -1.90
C SER A 447 12.15 15.08 -0.39
N ASN A 448 11.46 15.88 0.42
CA ASN A 448 11.62 15.84 1.88
C ASN A 448 10.95 14.62 2.52
N CYS A 449 9.95 14.06 1.85
CA CYS A 449 9.24 12.85 2.30
C CYS A 449 9.37 11.72 1.26
N HIS A 450 9.31 12.05 -0.03
CA HIS A 450 9.49 11.09 -1.12
C HIS A 450 10.95 11.09 -1.58
N GLU A 451 11.82 10.54 -0.75
CA GLU A 451 13.27 10.67 -0.93
C GLU A 451 13.96 9.42 -1.47
N SER A 452 15.11 9.63 -2.10
CA SER A 452 16.02 8.59 -2.60
C SER A 452 15.40 7.65 -3.63
N ALA A 453 16.08 6.55 -3.99
CA ALA A 453 15.64 5.69 -5.08
C ALA A 453 14.36 4.90 -4.76
N GLU A 454 14.11 4.60 -3.49
CA GLU A 454 12.89 3.96 -2.98
C GLU A 454 11.67 4.91 -3.07
N LEU A 455 11.92 6.23 -3.08
CA LEU A 455 10.99 7.36 -3.08
C LEU A 455 10.01 7.41 -1.89
N THR A 456 10.51 7.02 -0.73
CA THR A 456 9.83 7.12 0.57
C THR A 456 10.85 7.25 1.71
N ASP A 457 10.58 8.17 2.66
CA ASP A 457 11.32 8.31 3.91
C ASP A 457 10.92 7.27 4.98
N ALA A 458 9.89 6.44 4.69
CA ALA A 458 9.43 5.32 5.53
C ALA A 458 10.19 4.00 5.29
N SER A 459 11.28 4.03 4.53
CA SER A 459 12.05 2.83 4.19
C SER A 459 12.98 2.37 5.31
N VAL A 460 13.29 1.07 5.34
CA VAL A 460 14.23 0.44 6.28
C VAL A 460 15.56 1.19 6.31
N ARG A 461 16.13 1.47 5.12
CA ARG A 461 17.41 2.17 5.01
C ARG A 461 17.35 3.59 5.59
N ARG A 462 16.27 4.34 5.31
CA ARG A 462 16.15 5.72 5.80
C ARG A 462 15.92 5.80 7.29
N ILE A 463 15.20 4.84 7.86
CA ILE A 463 15.03 4.73 9.31
C ILE A 463 16.33 4.27 9.98
N GLY A 464 17.04 3.29 9.40
CA GLY A 464 18.32 2.79 9.92
C GLY A 464 19.46 3.83 9.89
N LEU A 465 19.42 4.78 8.97
CA LEU A 465 20.38 5.90 8.90
C LEU A 465 20.04 7.05 9.87
N ALA A 466 18.86 7.06 10.50
CA ALA A 466 18.46 8.13 11.39
C ALA A 466 19.11 7.96 12.77
N ALA A 467 19.61 9.04 13.35
CA ALA A 467 20.28 9.02 14.66
C ALA A 467 19.38 8.46 15.79
N ASN A 468 18.08 8.73 15.71
CA ASN A 468 17.08 8.31 16.70
C ASN A 468 16.13 7.23 16.14
N GLY A 469 16.55 6.51 15.11
CA GLY A 469 15.76 5.46 14.47
C GLY A 469 14.40 5.98 13.95
N PRO A 470 13.28 5.38 14.36
CA PRO A 470 11.96 5.68 13.80
C PRO A 470 11.30 6.93 14.39
N VAL A 471 11.90 7.62 15.36
CA VAL A 471 11.32 8.82 16.00
C VAL A 471 12.18 10.04 15.67
N ARG A 472 11.54 11.17 15.33
CA ARG A 472 12.23 12.44 15.04
C ARG A 472 11.50 13.64 15.64
N ASN A 473 12.23 14.74 15.85
CA ASN A 473 11.62 16.05 16.00
C ASN A 473 11.45 16.66 14.60
N ARG A 474 10.22 17.05 14.24
CA ARG A 474 9.94 17.81 13.04
C ARG A 474 9.09 19.02 13.36
N ASP A 475 9.65 20.20 13.10
CA ASP A 475 8.97 21.50 13.23
C ASP A 475 8.33 21.72 14.61
N GLY A 476 8.99 21.19 15.66
CA GLY A 476 8.54 21.27 17.04
C GLY A 476 7.64 20.11 17.50
N ASN A 477 7.35 19.14 16.63
CA ASN A 477 6.56 17.93 16.93
C ASN A 477 7.45 16.70 17.06
N VAL A 478 7.15 15.82 18.02
CA VAL A 478 7.70 14.46 18.05
C VAL A 478 6.81 13.54 17.22
N ILE A 479 7.37 12.96 16.16
CA ILE A 479 6.64 12.12 15.20
C ILE A 479 7.40 10.86 14.82
N ASP A 480 6.67 9.89 14.27
CA ASP A 480 7.23 8.71 13.62
C ASP A 480 7.77 9.12 12.24
N LYS A 481 9.04 8.81 11.98
CA LYS A 481 9.66 9.04 10.67
C LYS A 481 8.93 8.23 9.60
N GLY A 482 8.65 8.84 8.46
CA GLY A 482 7.86 8.23 7.41
C GLY A 482 6.35 8.34 7.59
N PHE A 483 5.84 8.99 8.64
CA PHE A 483 4.41 9.19 8.86
C PHE A 483 4.03 10.66 8.91
N ASN A 484 3.03 11.04 8.11
CA ASN A 484 2.68 12.43 7.87
C ASN A 484 1.17 12.65 7.77
N ASN A 485 0.66 13.69 8.45
CA ASN A 485 -0.68 14.22 8.20
C ASN A 485 -0.54 15.39 7.22
N ILE A 486 -0.97 15.17 5.97
CA ILE A 486 -0.91 16.17 4.89
C ILE A 486 -2.24 16.93 4.71
N GLY A 487 -3.24 16.68 5.57
CA GLY A 487 -4.54 17.34 5.52
C GLY A 487 -5.44 16.85 4.39
N VAL A 488 -5.43 15.54 4.09
CA VAL A 488 -6.38 14.93 3.12
C VAL A 488 -7.82 15.07 3.64
N ARG A 489 -8.00 14.78 4.94
CA ARG A 489 -9.27 14.80 5.69
C ARG A 489 -9.04 15.38 7.10
N PRO A 490 -10.12 15.79 7.80
CA PRO A 490 -10.05 16.08 9.23
C PRO A 490 -9.45 14.92 10.02
N THR A 491 -8.67 15.23 11.05
CA THR A 491 -7.97 14.23 11.89
C THR A 491 -8.92 13.21 12.54
N GLU A 492 -10.15 13.63 12.83
CA GLU A 492 -11.17 12.77 13.45
C GLU A 492 -11.75 11.70 12.52
N ASP A 493 -11.63 11.85 11.19
CA ASP A 493 -12.10 10.84 10.24
C ASP A 493 -11.25 9.55 10.29
N ASP A 494 -9.95 9.68 10.58
CA ASP A 494 -9.06 8.55 10.82
C ASP A 494 -7.78 9.02 11.52
N LEU A 495 -7.52 8.48 12.71
CA LEU A 495 -6.35 8.84 13.52
C LEU A 495 -5.01 8.33 12.96
N GLY A 496 -5.03 7.41 11.98
CA GLY A 496 -3.82 6.85 11.38
C GLY A 496 -2.91 6.19 12.42
N VAL A 497 -1.61 6.48 12.36
CA VAL A 497 -0.61 5.98 13.33
C VAL A 497 -0.81 6.57 14.74
N GLY A 498 -1.57 7.66 14.87
CA GLY A 498 -1.90 8.28 16.15
C GLY A 498 -2.90 7.47 16.99
N ALA A 499 -3.54 6.46 16.41
CA ALA A 499 -4.47 5.56 17.09
C ALA A 499 -3.79 4.61 18.09
N SER A 500 -4.62 3.95 18.91
CA SER A 500 -4.23 2.86 19.80
C SER A 500 -5.09 1.64 19.52
N ASP A 501 -4.54 0.45 19.77
CA ASP A 501 -5.28 -0.81 19.79
C ASP A 501 -5.23 -1.42 21.21
N ALA A 502 -5.67 -2.68 21.36
CA ALA A 502 -5.66 -3.39 22.64
C ALA A 502 -4.25 -3.56 23.25
N PHE A 503 -3.19 -3.42 22.45
CA PHE A 503 -1.78 -3.51 22.82
C PHE A 503 -1.13 -2.10 22.93
N GLY A 504 -1.95 -1.05 23.09
CA GLY A 504 -1.49 0.32 23.29
C GLY A 504 -1.28 1.11 21.99
N PRO A 505 -0.49 2.20 22.02
CA PRO A 505 -0.32 3.08 20.87
C PRO A 505 0.34 2.41 19.66
N LEU A 506 -0.16 2.71 18.47
CA LEU A 506 0.46 2.28 17.21
C LEU A 506 1.78 3.04 16.94
N SER A 507 1.86 4.32 17.30
CA SER A 507 3.06 5.14 17.06
C SER A 507 4.23 4.74 17.95
N HIS A 508 5.44 4.71 17.39
CA HIS A 508 6.68 4.53 18.15
C HIS A 508 6.93 5.71 19.09
N SER A 509 6.58 6.94 18.68
CA SER A 509 6.78 8.13 19.50
C SER A 509 5.98 8.12 20.80
N LYS A 510 4.68 7.79 20.77
CA LYS A 510 3.87 7.66 22.00
C LYS A 510 4.30 6.47 22.85
N ARG A 511 4.91 5.42 22.28
CA ARG A 511 5.46 4.31 23.07
C ARG A 511 6.77 4.68 23.74
N LEU A 512 7.62 5.46 23.06
CA LEU A 512 8.87 5.97 23.62
C LEU A 512 8.61 7.03 24.71
N PHE A 513 7.54 7.81 24.55
CA PHE A 513 7.14 8.88 25.46
C PHE A 513 5.66 8.72 25.85
N PRO A 514 5.32 7.82 26.79
CA PRO A 514 3.92 7.47 27.10
C PRO A 514 3.09 8.62 27.68
N ASP A 515 3.72 9.53 28.43
CA ASP A 515 3.01 10.65 29.08
C ASP A 515 3.04 11.91 28.20
N SER A 516 4.24 12.39 27.88
CA SER A 516 4.45 13.61 27.10
C SER A 516 5.84 13.59 26.44
N PRO A 517 6.02 14.27 25.30
CA PRO A 517 7.33 14.36 24.67
C PRO A 517 8.28 15.23 25.51
N PRO A 518 9.60 14.99 25.43
CA PRO A 518 10.59 15.78 26.17
C PRO A 518 10.63 17.23 25.68
N ALA A 519 11.17 18.16 26.49
CA ALA A 519 11.28 19.58 26.11
C ALA A 519 12.18 19.83 24.89
N SER A 520 13.13 18.93 24.62
CA SER A 520 13.94 18.91 23.42
C SER A 520 14.18 17.47 22.97
N PHE A 521 14.28 17.29 21.65
CA PHE A 521 14.57 16.01 21.02
C PHE A 521 15.27 16.27 19.69
N ASP A 522 16.21 15.41 19.31
CA ASP A 522 16.95 15.51 18.04
C ASP A 522 17.64 16.88 17.84
N GLY A 523 18.18 17.45 18.93
CA GLY A 523 18.88 18.75 18.90
C GLY A 523 17.97 19.97 18.74
N ALA A 524 16.65 19.81 18.74
CA ALA A 524 15.67 20.90 18.60
C ALA A 524 14.67 20.92 19.77
N ALA A 525 14.10 22.10 20.05
CA ALA A 525 13.03 22.25 21.02
C ALA A 525 11.74 21.55 20.55
N VAL A 526 11.01 20.94 21.48
CA VAL A 526 9.66 20.43 21.23
C VAL A 526 8.68 21.51 21.68
N THR A 527 7.99 22.11 20.72
CA THR A 527 7.11 23.27 20.97
C THR A 527 5.64 22.96 20.71
N LYS A 528 5.33 21.82 20.09
CA LYS A 528 3.99 21.44 19.62
C LYS A 528 3.57 20.03 20.07
N GLY A 529 4.35 19.37 20.92
CA GLY A 529 3.97 18.07 21.46
C GLY A 529 4.13 16.93 20.44
N PHE A 530 3.18 16.00 20.43
CA PHE A 530 3.10 14.96 19.39
C PHE A 530 2.52 15.55 18.10
N GLY A 531 2.77 14.93 16.95
CA GLY A 531 2.19 15.36 15.66
C GLY A 531 1.73 14.17 14.81
N LEU A 532 1.02 13.23 15.44
CA LEU A 532 0.81 11.87 14.92
C LEU A 532 -0.63 11.56 14.51
N GLU A 533 -1.60 12.30 15.02
CA GLU A 533 -3.01 12.04 14.70
C GLU A 533 -3.31 12.43 13.25
N GLY A 534 -3.98 11.53 12.52
CA GLY A 534 -4.22 11.65 11.09
C GLY A 534 -2.98 11.45 10.22
N ALA A 535 -1.88 10.95 10.80
CA ALA A 535 -0.64 10.73 10.07
C ALA A 535 -0.58 9.31 9.49
N PHE A 536 -0.16 9.22 8.22
CA PHE A 536 -0.06 7.98 7.46
C PHE A 536 1.32 7.79 6.85
N LYS A 537 1.68 6.53 6.63
CA LYS A 537 2.92 6.12 5.99
C LYS A 537 3.05 6.78 4.62
N VAL A 538 4.21 7.39 4.36
CA VAL A 538 4.55 7.97 3.05
C VAL A 538 4.70 6.84 2.02
N PRO A 539 3.83 6.75 1.02
CA PRO A 539 3.92 5.70 0.01
C PRO A 539 5.10 5.99 -0.94
N SER A 540 5.71 4.92 -1.46
CA SER A 540 6.60 4.99 -2.62
C SER A 540 5.82 5.50 -3.83
N LEU A 541 6.46 6.34 -4.63
CA LEU A 541 5.88 6.89 -5.86
C LEU A 541 6.20 6.03 -7.11
N ARG A 542 6.87 4.88 -6.94
CA ARG A 542 7.10 3.96 -8.05
C ARG A 542 5.78 3.33 -8.49
N ASN A 543 5.55 3.31 -9.80
CA ASN A 543 4.30 2.88 -10.44
C ASN A 543 3.06 3.69 -10.03
N VAL A 544 3.21 4.90 -9.49
CA VAL A 544 2.07 5.73 -9.04
C VAL A 544 1.06 6.02 -10.17
N ALA A 545 1.50 6.06 -11.42
CA ALA A 545 0.60 6.21 -12.58
C ALA A 545 -0.31 5.00 -12.83
N LEU A 546 -0.11 3.87 -12.13
CA LEU A 546 -0.89 2.63 -12.27
C LEU A 546 -1.79 2.32 -11.07
N THR A 547 -1.82 3.18 -10.04
CA THR A 547 -2.42 2.82 -8.74
C THR A 547 -3.44 3.84 -8.27
N ALA A 548 -4.18 4.45 -9.19
CA ALA A 548 -5.36 5.24 -8.84
C ALA A 548 -6.45 4.33 -8.22
N PRO A 549 -7.32 4.87 -7.34
CA PRO A 549 -7.34 6.24 -6.84
C PRO A 549 -6.28 6.49 -5.75
N TYR A 550 -6.02 7.76 -5.42
CA TYR A 550 -4.88 8.20 -4.63
C TYR A 550 -5.23 8.54 -3.17
N PHE A 551 -4.19 8.54 -2.32
CA PHE A 551 -4.22 8.72 -0.87
C PHE A 551 -4.79 7.52 -0.09
N HIS A 552 -4.66 7.55 1.24
CA HIS A 552 -5.08 6.46 2.12
C HIS A 552 -6.60 6.18 2.10
N ASN A 553 -7.39 7.10 1.55
CA ASN A 553 -8.84 7.02 1.43
C ASN A 553 -9.34 6.98 -0.03
N GLY A 554 -8.45 7.06 -1.02
CA GLY A 554 -8.85 7.12 -2.43
C GLY A 554 -9.51 8.45 -2.84
N ASP A 555 -9.15 9.58 -2.21
CA ASP A 555 -9.80 10.89 -2.39
C ASP A 555 -9.85 11.40 -3.83
N THR A 556 -8.85 11.09 -4.67
CA THR A 556 -8.76 11.60 -6.06
C THR A 556 -8.48 10.46 -7.04
N HIS A 557 -8.98 10.55 -8.26
CA HIS A 557 -8.80 9.51 -9.28
C HIS A 557 -7.69 9.82 -10.29
N SER A 558 -7.22 11.08 -10.37
CA SER A 558 -6.17 11.47 -11.31
C SER A 558 -4.86 11.86 -10.62
N LEU A 559 -3.73 11.46 -11.22
CA LEU A 559 -2.40 11.78 -10.69
C LEU A 559 -2.18 13.30 -10.62
N ARG A 560 -2.75 14.02 -11.58
CA ARG A 560 -2.69 15.48 -11.65
C ARG A 560 -3.43 16.13 -10.49
N GLU A 561 -4.62 15.66 -10.13
CA GLU A 561 -5.33 16.17 -8.95
C GLU A 561 -4.57 15.89 -7.65
N ALA A 562 -3.93 14.72 -7.54
CA ALA A 562 -3.07 14.38 -6.41
C ALA A 562 -1.84 15.31 -6.31
N VAL A 563 -1.25 15.75 -7.43
CA VAL A 563 -0.18 16.77 -7.42
C VAL A 563 -0.73 18.15 -7.05
N LEU A 564 -1.89 18.54 -7.61
CA LEU A 564 -2.54 19.82 -7.32
C LEU A 564 -3.02 19.94 -5.87
N PHE A 565 -3.25 18.82 -5.18
CA PHE A 565 -3.48 18.79 -3.73
C PHE A 565 -2.36 19.48 -2.95
N TYR A 566 -1.11 19.21 -3.31
CA TYR A 566 0.03 19.84 -2.66
C TYR A 566 0.11 21.33 -3.00
N SER A 567 -0.24 21.75 -4.22
CA SER A 567 -0.21 23.16 -4.67
C SER A 567 -1.12 24.09 -3.85
N ARG A 568 -2.22 23.55 -3.31
CA ARG A 568 -3.17 24.28 -2.46
C ARG A 568 -2.91 24.12 -0.96
N GLY A 569 -1.89 23.37 -0.56
CA GLY A 569 -1.54 23.23 0.85
C GLY A 569 -2.30 22.13 1.62
N GLY A 570 -2.92 21.17 0.92
CA GLY A 570 -3.84 20.17 1.47
C GLY A 570 -5.33 20.49 1.23
N ASN A 571 -6.25 19.69 1.76
CA ASN A 571 -7.69 19.99 1.72
C ASN A 571 -8.13 20.75 2.98
N VAL A 572 -7.65 20.34 4.16
CA VAL A 572 -8.10 20.88 5.46
C VAL A 572 -7.09 21.88 6.03
N ALA A 573 -7.59 23.00 6.59
CA ALA A 573 -6.79 23.98 7.32
C ALA A 573 -7.64 24.79 8.34
N PRO A 574 -7.16 25.03 9.58
CA PRO A 574 -5.97 24.41 10.17
C PRO A 574 -6.16 22.90 10.33
N ILE A 575 -5.06 22.16 10.29
CA ILE A 575 -5.06 20.74 10.66
C ILE A 575 -4.74 20.70 12.15
N THR A 576 -5.54 20.00 12.95
CA THR A 576 -5.33 19.92 14.40
C THR A 576 -5.38 18.48 14.88
N GLN A 577 -4.63 18.19 15.93
CA GLN A 577 -4.87 17.02 16.77
C GLN A 577 -6.20 17.18 17.52
N ARG A 578 -6.70 16.12 18.13
CA ARG A 578 -7.93 16.11 18.94
C ARG A 578 -7.84 16.97 20.20
N ASP A 579 -6.62 17.20 20.71
CA ASP A 579 -6.38 18.13 21.82
C ASP A 579 -6.37 19.61 21.36
N GLY A 580 -6.59 19.88 20.07
CA GLY A 580 -6.57 21.21 19.47
C GLY A 580 -5.20 21.69 19.02
N THR A 581 -4.13 20.91 19.26
CA THR A 581 -2.78 21.31 18.87
C THR A 581 -2.62 21.35 17.35
N PRO A 582 -2.16 22.46 16.75
CA PRO A 582 -1.98 22.56 15.31
C PRO A 582 -0.91 21.61 14.76
N ILE A 583 -1.22 20.93 13.67
CA ILE A 583 -0.26 20.22 12.83
C ILE A 583 0.12 21.15 11.68
N GLU A 584 1.42 21.31 11.45
CA GLU A 584 1.91 22.15 10.35
C GLU A 584 1.52 21.55 8.99
N PRO A 585 0.92 22.34 8.09
CA PRO A 585 0.61 21.87 6.74
C PRO A 585 1.87 21.51 5.96
N LEU A 586 1.81 20.40 5.23
CA LEU A 586 2.93 19.88 4.44
C LEU A 586 2.89 20.29 2.95
N GLY A 587 1.88 21.04 2.53
CA GLY A 587 1.74 21.44 1.12
C GLY A 587 2.47 22.74 0.77
N VAL A 588 2.63 22.95 -0.54
CA VAL A 588 3.45 23.99 -1.15
C VAL A 588 2.52 25.02 -1.75
N ALA A 589 2.70 26.29 -1.43
CA ALA A 589 1.91 27.32 -2.10
C ALA A 589 2.38 27.52 -3.55
N ASN A 590 1.43 27.41 -4.49
CA ASN A 590 1.49 28.03 -5.82
C ASN A 590 2.35 27.33 -6.90
N MET A 591 2.19 26.02 -7.13
CA MET A 591 2.56 25.47 -8.45
C MET A 591 1.67 26.06 -9.52
N ASN A 592 2.26 26.58 -10.59
CA ASN A 592 1.48 26.88 -11.79
C ASN A 592 1.11 25.57 -12.53
N PRO A 593 0.14 25.60 -13.46
CA PRO A 593 -0.29 24.39 -14.18
C PRO A 593 0.85 23.65 -14.89
N ASP A 594 1.76 24.35 -15.55
CA ASP A 594 2.85 23.72 -16.30
C ASP A 594 3.87 23.04 -15.38
N GLU A 595 4.08 23.58 -14.17
CA GLU A 595 4.93 22.96 -13.15
C GLU A 595 4.31 21.67 -12.61
N ALA A 596 3.00 21.68 -12.36
CA ALA A 596 2.27 20.47 -11.96
C ALA A 596 2.36 19.40 -13.06
N ASP A 597 2.17 19.80 -14.33
CA ASP A 597 2.24 18.89 -15.48
C ASP A 597 3.66 18.33 -15.68
N ALA A 598 4.70 19.12 -15.42
CA ALA A 598 6.09 18.65 -15.46
C ALA A 598 6.35 17.61 -14.37
N VAL A 599 5.90 17.85 -13.13
CA VAL A 599 6.01 16.87 -12.04
C VAL A 599 5.24 15.59 -12.38
N VAL A 600 4.02 15.68 -12.92
CA VAL A 600 3.25 14.52 -13.38
C VAL A 600 4.03 13.74 -14.45
N ALA A 601 4.57 14.42 -15.46
CA ALA A 601 5.35 13.79 -16.52
C ALA A 601 6.58 13.06 -15.97
N TRP A 602 7.22 13.57 -14.91
CA TRP A 602 8.29 12.86 -14.22
C TRP A 602 7.79 11.62 -13.45
N LEU A 603 6.69 11.75 -12.70
CA LEU A 603 6.11 10.62 -11.96
C LEU A 603 5.70 9.46 -12.88
N GLU A 604 5.26 9.76 -14.10
CA GLU A 604 4.98 8.74 -15.12
C GLU A 604 6.24 7.95 -15.53
N THR A 605 7.43 8.59 -15.53
CA THR A 605 8.71 7.92 -15.79
C THR A 605 9.13 6.93 -14.70
N LEU A 606 8.43 6.91 -13.56
CA LEU A 606 8.61 5.95 -12.47
C LEU A 606 7.75 4.68 -12.65
N THR A 607 7.17 4.50 -13.84
CA THR A 607 6.39 3.29 -14.19
C THR A 607 7.28 2.27 -14.87
N ASP A 608 7.36 1.07 -14.32
CA ASP A 608 8.09 -0.04 -14.91
C ASP A 608 7.17 -0.80 -15.87
N GLU A 609 7.62 -0.97 -17.11
CA GLU A 609 6.79 -1.61 -18.12
C GLU A 609 6.47 -3.06 -17.76
N ARG A 610 7.39 -3.76 -17.07
CA ARG A 610 7.15 -5.15 -16.61
C ARG A 610 5.96 -5.21 -15.66
N VAL A 611 5.74 -4.18 -14.86
CA VAL A 611 4.57 -4.09 -13.97
C VAL A 611 3.30 -3.89 -14.78
N ARG A 612 3.32 -3.00 -15.78
CA ARG A 612 2.16 -2.70 -16.63
C ARG A 612 1.64 -3.94 -17.36
N ILE A 613 2.55 -4.77 -17.87
CA ILE A 613 2.22 -5.98 -18.64
C ILE A 613 2.29 -7.26 -17.82
N ALA A 614 2.49 -7.19 -16.50
CA ALA A 614 2.69 -8.35 -15.61
C ALA A 614 3.76 -9.34 -16.13
N ALA A 615 4.88 -8.84 -16.64
CA ALA A 615 6.05 -9.66 -16.98
C ALA A 615 6.88 -9.95 -15.73
N ALA A 616 7.74 -10.95 -15.78
CA ALA A 616 8.55 -11.38 -14.64
C ALA A 616 9.32 -10.20 -13.99
N PRO A 617 9.35 -10.11 -12.65
CA PRO A 617 8.81 -11.08 -11.67
C PRO A 617 7.32 -10.89 -11.31
N PHE A 618 6.58 -10.08 -12.05
CA PHE A 618 5.17 -9.73 -11.77
C PHE A 618 4.15 -10.65 -12.45
N ASP A 619 4.61 -11.68 -13.16
CA ASP A 619 3.77 -12.70 -13.77
C ASP A 619 3.01 -13.51 -12.71
N HIS A 620 1.86 -14.08 -13.07
CA HIS A 620 0.96 -14.66 -12.08
C HIS A 620 0.00 -15.75 -12.58
N PRO A 621 -0.51 -16.61 -11.67
CA PRO A 621 -1.65 -17.49 -11.91
C PRO A 621 -2.92 -16.74 -12.34
N GLN A 622 -3.86 -17.47 -12.92
CA GLN A 622 -5.23 -17.00 -13.17
C GLN A 622 -5.90 -16.61 -11.85
N LEU A 623 -6.81 -15.64 -11.91
CA LEU A 623 -7.59 -15.21 -10.76
C LEU A 623 -9.03 -14.90 -11.18
N PHE A 624 -10.00 -15.15 -10.30
CA PHE A 624 -11.38 -14.67 -10.47
C PHE A 624 -11.69 -13.70 -9.33
N VAL A 625 -11.90 -12.44 -9.67
CA VAL A 625 -12.13 -11.37 -8.68
C VAL A 625 -13.59 -10.94 -8.68
N PRO A 626 -14.22 -10.74 -7.51
CA PRO A 626 -15.52 -10.08 -7.43
C PRO A 626 -15.43 -8.66 -7.98
N ASN A 627 -16.33 -8.24 -8.85
CA ASN A 627 -16.46 -6.86 -9.31
C ASN A 627 -17.83 -6.33 -8.87
N GLY A 628 -18.04 -6.34 -7.56
CA GLY A 628 -19.34 -6.11 -6.93
C GLY A 628 -20.31 -7.27 -7.18
N HIS A 629 -21.58 -6.92 -7.26
CA HIS A 629 -22.69 -7.86 -7.40
C HIS A 629 -23.55 -7.52 -8.62
N VAL A 630 -24.23 -8.54 -9.14
CA VAL A 630 -25.18 -8.37 -10.24
C VAL A 630 -26.33 -7.45 -9.78
N GLY A 631 -26.54 -6.35 -10.51
CA GLY A 631 -27.44 -5.25 -10.13
C GLY A 631 -26.68 -3.98 -9.74
N ASN A 632 -27.23 -3.22 -8.79
CA ASN A 632 -26.70 -1.94 -8.32
C ASN A 632 -26.94 -1.76 -6.80
N GLN A 633 -26.74 -0.55 -6.28
CA GLN A 633 -26.90 -0.23 -4.86
C GLN A 633 -28.34 -0.28 -4.31
N HIS A 634 -29.35 -0.38 -5.18
CA HIS A 634 -30.76 -0.43 -4.79
C HIS A 634 -31.36 -1.82 -4.94
N GLN A 635 -30.83 -2.62 -5.86
CA GLN A 635 -31.29 -3.98 -6.12
C GLN A 635 -30.14 -4.88 -6.55
N VAL A 636 -30.03 -6.04 -5.90
CA VAL A 636 -29.05 -7.09 -6.24
C VAL A 636 -29.73 -8.45 -6.39
N GLU A 637 -29.13 -9.32 -7.20
CA GLU A 637 -29.58 -10.71 -7.32
C GLU A 637 -29.17 -11.55 -6.10
N ARG A 638 -30.01 -12.51 -5.73
CA ARG A 638 -29.70 -13.48 -4.67
C ARG A 638 -28.72 -14.55 -5.18
N GLY A 639 -27.59 -14.69 -4.49
CA GLY A 639 -26.63 -15.77 -4.66
C GLY A 639 -27.10 -17.10 -4.04
N LYS A 640 -26.43 -18.19 -4.40
CA LYS A 640 -26.75 -19.56 -3.92
C LYS A 640 -26.45 -19.78 -2.44
N ASP A 641 -25.64 -18.92 -1.85
CA ASP A 641 -25.21 -18.91 -0.44
C ASP A 641 -26.09 -18.02 0.46
N GLY A 642 -27.08 -17.34 -0.12
CA GLY A 642 -27.97 -16.43 0.58
C GLY A 642 -27.47 -14.98 0.65
N PHE A 643 -26.30 -14.68 0.08
CA PHE A 643 -25.75 -13.32 -0.06
C PHE A 643 -26.14 -12.70 -1.40
N ALA A 644 -25.72 -11.46 -1.65
CA ALA A 644 -25.78 -10.87 -2.97
C ALA A 644 -24.87 -11.67 -3.93
N LYS A 645 -25.35 -11.94 -5.15
CA LYS A 645 -24.62 -12.73 -6.14
C LYS A 645 -23.45 -11.92 -6.69
N ASP A 646 -22.22 -12.39 -6.44
CA ASP A 646 -21.00 -11.81 -7.01
C ASP A 646 -21.05 -11.77 -8.55
N ASP A 647 -20.54 -10.68 -9.09
CA ASP A 647 -20.21 -10.54 -10.51
C ASP A 647 -18.71 -10.81 -10.67
N LEU A 648 -18.34 -12.01 -11.10
CA LEU A 648 -16.93 -12.44 -11.13
C LEU A 648 -16.27 -12.05 -12.45
N LEU A 649 -15.12 -11.39 -12.35
CA LEU A 649 -14.26 -11.07 -13.47
C LEU A 649 -13.03 -11.98 -13.49
N GLU A 650 -12.73 -12.55 -14.66
CA GLU A 650 -11.51 -13.32 -14.87
C GLU A 650 -10.32 -12.40 -15.14
N ILE A 651 -9.25 -12.59 -14.38
CA ILE A 651 -7.92 -12.08 -14.67
C ILE A 651 -7.12 -13.26 -15.23
N PRO A 652 -6.71 -13.22 -16.51
CA PRO A 652 -6.00 -14.34 -17.13
C PRO A 652 -4.64 -14.55 -16.47
N MET A 653 -4.16 -15.79 -16.47
CA MET A 653 -2.78 -16.07 -16.07
C MET A 653 -1.79 -15.39 -17.03
N THR A 654 -0.61 -15.02 -16.52
CA THR A 654 0.48 -14.43 -17.29
C THR A 654 1.76 -15.23 -17.07
N GLY A 655 2.52 -15.47 -18.14
CA GLY A 655 3.85 -16.07 -18.07
C GLY A 655 4.95 -15.01 -17.93
N ALA A 656 6.21 -15.44 -17.87
CA ALA A 656 7.34 -14.53 -17.64
C ALA A 656 7.49 -13.39 -18.67
N ALA A 657 6.98 -13.56 -19.89
CA ALA A 657 6.98 -12.52 -20.93
C ALA A 657 5.91 -11.42 -20.74
N GLY A 658 4.98 -11.61 -19.80
CA GLY A 658 3.83 -10.74 -19.58
C GLY A 658 2.68 -11.00 -20.55
N GLY A 659 1.63 -10.21 -20.39
CA GLY A 659 0.40 -10.22 -21.19
C GLY A 659 -0.07 -8.81 -21.56
N PRO A 660 -1.26 -8.67 -22.16
CA PRO A 660 -1.83 -7.36 -22.42
C PRO A 660 -2.06 -6.59 -21.10
N PRO A 661 -1.86 -5.27 -21.09
CA PRO A 661 -2.07 -4.47 -19.88
C PRO A 661 -3.54 -4.49 -19.47
N LEU A 662 -3.79 -4.58 -18.17
CA LEU A 662 -5.13 -4.50 -17.60
C LEU A 662 -5.60 -3.04 -17.53
N PRO A 663 -6.90 -2.74 -17.78
CA PRO A 663 -7.47 -1.40 -17.62
C PRO A 663 -7.23 -0.84 -16.22
N GLY A 664 -7.13 0.48 -16.09
CA GLY A 664 -7.00 1.18 -14.81
C GLY A 664 -8.32 1.41 -14.08
N PHE A 665 -8.22 2.15 -12.99
CA PHE A 665 -9.39 2.63 -12.25
C PHE A 665 -10.27 3.51 -13.12
N LEU A 666 -11.59 3.25 -13.12
CA LEU A 666 -12.58 3.88 -14.00
C LEU A 666 -12.41 3.58 -15.50
N GLU A 667 -11.63 2.55 -15.87
CA GLU A 667 -11.44 2.15 -17.27
C GLU A 667 -11.97 0.74 -17.55
N GLY A 668 -12.49 0.54 -18.76
CA GLY A 668 -12.85 -0.78 -19.29
C GLY A 668 -13.79 -1.56 -18.37
N VAL A 669 -13.46 -2.82 -18.11
CA VAL A 669 -14.27 -3.73 -17.25
C VAL A 669 -14.22 -3.38 -15.76
N PHE A 670 -13.32 -2.50 -15.34
CA PHE A 670 -13.22 -2.06 -13.95
C PHE A 670 -13.94 -0.73 -13.70
N GLY A 671 -14.33 -0.01 -14.76
CA GLY A 671 -15.01 1.29 -14.72
C GLY A 671 -16.51 1.23 -15.03
N ALA A 672 -17.14 2.40 -15.09
CA ALA A 672 -18.49 2.53 -15.61
C ALA A 672 -18.51 2.26 -17.13
N HIS A 673 -19.54 1.52 -17.59
CA HIS A 673 -19.78 1.25 -19.01
C HIS A 673 -20.59 2.34 -19.69
#